data_AF-A0A7K2PED4-F1
#
_entry.id   AF-A0A7K2PED4-F1
#
_cell.length_a   1.000
_cell.length_b   1.000
_cell.length_c   1.000
_cell.angle_alpha   90.00
_cell.angle_beta   90.00
_cell.angle_gamma   90.00
#
_symmetry.space_group_name_H-M   'P 1'
#
loop_
_entity.id
_entity.type
_entity.pdbx_description
1 polymer ?
#
loop_
_entity_poly.entity_id
_entity_poly.type
_entity_poly.pdbx_seq_one_letter_code
_entity_poly.pdbx_strand_id
1 'polypeptide(L)'
;MAKALNAALRDALQADERVLVFGEDVGRLGGVFRITDGLTDTFGERRCFDTPVAEAGIVGLAVGLTMAGFRPVVEMQFDAFAYPAFEQIASHVAKLRNRTRGALALPMVIRVPYGGGIGGVEHHSDSSEAYYAHTAGLKVVTPATVADAYSLLREAIDDPDPVVFLEPKRHYWSKEEVELPLRTEPFGTAAVRRPGTDATLVTYGPSVAVALKAAREAAAEGLDVEVLDLRTLVPFDDHTLTASVRRTGRCLVLHEAQGFAGVGAEIAARVQERCFEALRAPVLRVTGLDIPYPPPLLESAHLPDMGRVLAGLRRLVPSGGPVTRRPIPVPAPDGRSETAHGTVRIFRLPDLGEGLTEAEVLEWKVAVGDHLTHDQTVAEVETAKSVLDLPSPFAGTVTALHCRAGESVEVGAPLMSVTERGPEAGSGAVLTGYGTGRARGGLVHTPKPSEAPRTDDGETDERPVTRVPLDAAAGKFLTTQRDVPAVTIWADADATGLLAAREAQGVGLLPLLAKACLVGLAAFPELNARVDSGSSEIVRLPRVHLGFAAQTDHGLAVPVVRDADGMPFDELAAELRRLTALARTGTLPAEHRTGGTFTLNNYGPLDVDGATPLLNHPQTAMLGVGRLLDRPWAVEGRVEVRKILHLSLTFDHRVCDGGTAAGFLRHVVDGITRLNT
;
A
#
# COMPACT_ATOMS: atom_id res chain seq x y z
N MET A 1 -29.65 -3.09 14.04
CA MET A 1 -28.27 -2.59 14.20
C MET A 1 -28.13 -1.18 13.62
N ALA A 2 -28.59 -0.93 12.39
CA ALA A 2 -28.55 0.39 11.74
C ALA A 2 -29.03 1.55 12.62
N LYS A 3 -30.18 1.40 13.29
CA LYS A 3 -30.70 2.42 14.23
C LYS A 3 -29.75 2.71 15.41
N ALA A 4 -29.01 1.70 15.88
CA ALA A 4 -28.06 1.86 16.98
C ALA A 4 -26.79 2.60 16.50
N LEU A 5 -26.33 2.32 15.27
CA LEU A 5 -25.25 3.07 14.63
C LEU A 5 -25.67 4.54 14.41
N ASN A 6 -26.87 4.78 13.88
CA ASN A 6 -27.42 6.12 13.72
C ASN A 6 -27.52 6.87 15.07
N ALA A 7 -28.02 6.19 16.11
CA ALA A 7 -28.10 6.77 17.45
C ALA A 7 -26.71 7.12 18.00
N ALA A 8 -25.69 6.26 17.80
CA ALA A 8 -24.33 6.55 18.20
C ALA A 8 -23.75 7.79 17.48
N LEU A 9 -24.00 7.94 16.17
CA LEU A 9 -23.60 9.12 15.40
C LEU A 9 -24.33 10.38 15.87
N ARG A 10 -25.66 10.28 16.09
CA ARG A 10 -26.50 11.37 16.57
C ARG A 10 -26.02 11.88 17.93
N ASP A 11 -25.79 10.97 18.87
CA ASP A 11 -25.32 11.30 20.22
C ASP A 11 -23.91 11.93 20.16
N ALA A 12 -23.03 11.44 19.30
CA ALA A 12 -21.71 12.03 19.10
C ALA A 12 -21.76 13.45 18.51
N LEU A 13 -22.58 13.65 17.47
CA LEU A 13 -22.79 14.96 16.84
C LEU A 13 -23.40 15.98 17.81
N GLN A 14 -24.30 15.53 18.68
CA GLN A 14 -24.91 16.35 19.72
C GLN A 14 -23.94 16.70 20.85
N ALA A 15 -23.04 15.77 21.22
CA ALA A 15 -22.12 15.95 22.34
C ALA A 15 -20.89 16.80 21.99
N ASP A 16 -20.41 16.78 20.74
CA ASP A 16 -19.18 17.46 20.33
C ASP A 16 -19.32 18.11 18.95
N GLU A 17 -19.25 19.45 18.90
CA GLU A 17 -19.35 20.23 17.66
C GLU A 17 -18.22 19.95 16.66
N ARG A 18 -17.11 19.37 17.12
CA ARG A 18 -15.97 18.97 16.28
C ARG A 18 -16.24 17.69 15.51
N VAL A 19 -17.25 16.90 15.87
CA VAL A 19 -17.60 15.67 15.15
C VAL A 19 -18.26 16.04 13.83
N LEU A 20 -17.75 15.49 12.73
CA LEU A 20 -18.27 15.67 11.38
C LEU A 20 -18.51 14.30 10.75
N VAL A 21 -19.64 14.10 10.08
CA VAL A 21 -19.96 12.86 9.37
C VAL A 21 -20.02 13.14 7.87
N PHE A 22 -19.16 12.52 7.07
CA PHE A 22 -19.17 12.78 5.63
C PHE A 22 -18.68 11.58 4.81
N GLY A 23 -19.10 11.54 3.54
CA GLY A 23 -18.84 10.45 2.62
C GLY A 23 -19.81 10.55 1.44
N GLU A 24 -19.88 9.50 0.63
CA GLU A 24 -20.78 9.43 -0.52
C GLU A 24 -22.21 9.16 -0.06
N ASP A 25 -23.13 10.04 -0.45
CA ASP A 25 -24.58 9.96 -0.16
C ASP A 25 -24.97 9.94 1.33
N VAL A 26 -24.06 10.26 2.25
CA VAL A 26 -24.35 10.26 3.69
C VAL A 26 -25.22 11.44 4.14
N GLY A 27 -25.26 12.51 3.34
CA GLY A 27 -25.91 13.78 3.63
C GLY A 27 -27.43 13.67 3.55
N ARG A 28 -28.02 14.11 2.44
CA ARG A 28 -29.49 14.17 2.30
C ARG A 28 -30.14 12.79 2.17
N LEU A 29 -29.46 11.84 1.55
CA LEU A 29 -29.99 10.47 1.40
C LEU A 29 -29.94 9.69 2.72
N GLY A 30 -29.00 10.02 3.62
CA GLY A 30 -28.78 9.28 4.87
C GLY A 30 -27.94 8.02 4.69
N GLY A 31 -27.16 7.94 3.61
CA GLY A 31 -26.38 6.78 3.20
C GLY A 31 -27.23 5.73 2.49
N VAL A 32 -26.60 4.94 1.62
CA VAL A 32 -27.29 3.87 0.86
C VAL A 32 -27.93 2.81 1.77
N PHE A 33 -27.37 2.63 2.97
CA PHE A 33 -27.90 1.74 4.03
C PHE A 33 -28.72 2.46 5.11
N ARG A 34 -29.01 3.75 4.94
CA ARG A 34 -29.78 4.58 5.90
C ARG A 34 -29.15 4.68 7.29
N ILE A 35 -27.83 4.58 7.39
CA ILE A 35 -27.12 4.67 8.68
C ILE A 35 -27.06 6.12 9.18
N THR A 36 -26.99 7.10 8.29
CA THR A 36 -26.92 8.53 8.62
C THR A 36 -28.25 9.25 8.41
N ASP A 37 -29.35 8.50 8.29
CA ASP A 37 -30.69 9.03 8.06
C ASP A 37 -31.10 10.09 9.10
N GLY A 38 -31.60 11.23 8.60
CA GLY A 38 -32.03 12.38 9.39
C GLY A 38 -30.94 13.13 10.16
N LEU A 39 -29.65 12.80 10.01
CA LEU A 39 -28.56 13.53 10.68
C LEU A 39 -28.38 14.93 10.07
N THR A 40 -28.36 15.04 8.75
CA THR A 40 -28.26 16.32 8.04
C THR A 40 -29.42 17.26 8.38
N ASP A 41 -30.65 16.75 8.46
CA ASP A 41 -31.83 17.54 8.83
C ASP A 41 -31.73 18.07 10.27
N THR A 42 -31.10 17.31 11.17
CA THR A 42 -30.97 17.67 12.59
C THR A 42 -29.80 18.63 12.85
N PHE A 43 -28.64 18.38 12.22
CA PHE A 43 -27.37 19.06 12.54
C PHE A 43 -26.86 19.99 11.43
N GLY A 44 -27.50 19.98 10.26
CA GLY A 44 -27.18 20.81 9.09
C GLY A 44 -26.06 20.26 8.20
N GLU A 45 -25.99 20.79 6.97
CA GLU A 45 -25.02 20.43 5.93
C GLU A 45 -23.56 20.77 6.27
N ARG A 46 -23.31 21.43 7.42
CA ARG A 46 -21.95 21.67 7.92
C ARG A 46 -21.43 20.56 8.82
N ARG A 47 -22.31 19.67 9.28
CA ARG A 47 -22.03 18.62 10.29
C ARG A 47 -22.22 17.22 9.73
N CYS A 48 -23.17 17.05 8.80
CA CYS A 48 -23.35 15.83 8.02
C CYS A 48 -23.54 16.18 6.55
N PHE A 49 -22.64 15.74 5.65
CA PHE A 49 -22.63 16.19 4.26
C PHE A 49 -22.02 15.21 3.26
N ASP A 50 -22.41 15.36 2.00
CA ASP A 50 -21.93 14.56 0.87
C ASP A 50 -20.57 15.04 0.37
N THR A 51 -19.76 14.10 -0.11
CA THR A 51 -18.49 14.37 -0.82
C THR A 51 -18.58 14.00 -2.29
N PRO A 52 -17.64 14.49 -3.14
CA PRO A 52 -17.40 13.86 -4.44
C PRO A 52 -17.07 12.37 -4.28
N VAL A 53 -17.33 11.60 -5.33
CA VAL A 53 -17.02 10.16 -5.41
C VAL A 53 -15.51 9.98 -5.62
N ALA A 54 -14.78 9.94 -4.51
CA ALA A 54 -13.31 9.87 -4.49
C ALA A 54 -12.84 9.50 -3.07
N GLU A 55 -12.74 8.21 -2.78
CA GLU A 55 -12.50 7.69 -1.43
C GLU A 55 -11.15 8.13 -0.86
N ALA A 56 -10.12 8.22 -1.70
CA ALA A 56 -8.82 8.81 -1.33
C ALA A 56 -8.97 10.28 -0.92
N GLY A 57 -9.80 11.04 -1.62
CA GLY A 57 -10.12 12.43 -1.30
C GLY A 57 -10.89 12.57 0.01
N ILE A 58 -11.82 11.65 0.30
CA ILE A 58 -12.58 11.61 1.56
C ILE A 58 -11.63 11.43 2.75
N VAL A 59 -10.74 10.43 2.69
CA VAL A 59 -9.77 10.19 3.77
C VAL A 59 -8.74 11.32 3.85
N GLY A 60 -8.26 11.85 2.72
CA GLY A 60 -7.35 12.99 2.70
C GLY A 60 -7.95 14.25 3.35
N LEU A 61 -9.23 14.54 3.06
CA LEU A 61 -9.98 15.62 3.70
C LEU A 61 -10.09 15.38 5.22
N ALA A 62 -10.38 14.15 5.63
CA ALA A 62 -10.45 13.79 7.04
C ALA A 62 -9.12 14.02 7.78
N VAL A 63 -7.98 13.66 7.16
CA VAL A 63 -6.66 13.98 7.73
C VAL A 63 -6.51 15.49 7.93
N GLY A 64 -6.81 16.30 6.92
CA GLY A 64 -6.74 17.76 7.02
C GLY A 64 -7.66 18.35 8.10
N LEU A 65 -8.90 17.88 8.19
CA LEU A 65 -9.86 18.28 9.22
C LEU A 65 -9.39 17.90 10.63
N THR A 66 -8.78 16.73 10.77
CA THR A 66 -8.23 16.29 12.05
C THR A 66 -7.06 17.16 12.49
N MET A 67 -6.20 17.55 11.55
CA MET A 67 -5.13 18.53 11.81
C MET A 67 -5.66 19.92 12.20
N ALA A 68 -6.86 20.26 11.74
CA ALA A 68 -7.59 21.48 12.13
C ALA A 68 -8.38 21.34 13.44
N GLY A 69 -8.29 20.20 14.14
CA GLY A 69 -8.93 19.96 15.43
C GLY A 69 -10.34 19.38 15.37
N PHE A 70 -10.83 18.98 14.19
CA PHE A 70 -12.09 18.24 14.06
C PHE A 70 -11.92 16.75 14.37
N ARG A 71 -13.05 16.04 14.52
CA ARG A 71 -13.12 14.58 14.73
C ARG A 71 -13.96 13.93 13.62
N PRO A 72 -13.36 13.68 12.45
CA PRO A 72 -14.09 13.12 11.31
C PRO A 72 -14.57 11.69 11.54
N VAL A 73 -15.79 11.41 11.12
CA VAL A 73 -16.38 10.08 11.02
C VAL A 73 -16.77 9.88 9.57
N VAL A 74 -15.86 9.29 8.80
CA VAL A 74 -16.04 9.12 7.36
C VAL A 74 -16.66 7.78 7.02
N GLU A 75 -17.47 7.74 5.96
CA GLU A 75 -18.04 6.51 5.43
C GLU A 75 -17.41 6.18 4.07
N MET A 76 -16.81 4.99 3.97
CA MET A 76 -16.58 4.34 2.67
C MET A 76 -17.86 3.59 2.32
N GLN A 77 -18.41 3.74 1.12
CA GLN A 77 -19.75 3.21 0.82
C GLN A 77 -19.79 1.67 0.86
N PHE A 78 -18.72 1.03 0.38
CA PHE A 78 -18.48 -0.41 0.48
C PHE A 78 -17.00 -0.69 0.74
N ASP A 79 -16.71 -1.90 1.18
CA ASP A 79 -15.39 -2.33 1.61
C ASP A 79 -14.34 -2.43 0.50
N ALA A 80 -14.70 -2.90 -0.69
CA ALA A 80 -13.79 -2.85 -1.83
C ALA A 80 -13.65 -1.45 -2.44
N PHE A 81 -14.64 -0.57 -2.23
CA PHE A 81 -14.53 0.85 -2.61
C PHE A 81 -13.60 1.62 -1.67
N ALA A 82 -13.21 1.06 -0.53
CA ALA A 82 -12.19 1.64 0.33
C ALA A 82 -10.75 1.47 -0.24
N TYR A 83 -10.54 0.63 -1.26
CA TYR A 83 -9.19 0.36 -1.81
C TYR A 83 -8.47 1.60 -2.35
N PRO A 84 -9.10 2.52 -3.10
CA PRO A 84 -8.46 3.78 -3.49
C PRO A 84 -7.97 4.62 -2.30
N ALA A 85 -8.69 4.56 -1.16
CA ALA A 85 -8.28 5.24 0.07
C ALA A 85 -7.19 4.50 0.85
N PHE A 86 -6.87 3.25 0.50
CA PHE A 86 -5.96 2.42 1.29
C PHE A 86 -4.55 3.02 1.39
N GLU A 87 -4.07 3.66 0.33
CA GLU A 87 -2.80 4.39 0.36
C GLU A 87 -2.81 5.49 1.43
N GLN A 88 -3.86 6.32 1.47
CA GLN A 88 -4.01 7.37 2.49
C GLN A 88 -4.03 6.76 3.90
N ILE A 89 -4.78 5.66 4.07
CA ILE A 89 -4.92 4.98 5.34
C ILE A 89 -3.58 4.40 5.82
N ALA A 90 -2.89 3.64 4.97
CA ALA A 90 -1.69 2.91 5.34
C ALA A 90 -0.42 3.79 5.35
N SER A 91 -0.31 4.76 4.45
CA SER A 91 0.86 5.64 4.33
C SER A 91 0.77 6.86 5.25
N HIS A 92 -0.43 7.38 5.50
CA HIS A 92 -0.61 8.63 6.25
C HIS A 92 -1.31 8.39 7.58
N VAL A 93 -2.58 7.97 7.56
CA VAL A 93 -3.42 7.86 8.77
C VAL A 93 -2.76 7.01 9.85
N ALA A 94 -2.34 5.79 9.50
CA ALA A 94 -1.74 4.85 10.46
C ALA A 94 -0.41 5.36 11.06
N LYS A 95 0.32 6.20 10.32
CA LYS A 95 1.71 6.54 10.64
C LYS A 95 1.87 7.94 11.24
N LEU A 96 0.88 8.82 11.12
CA LEU A 96 1.07 10.26 11.37
C LEU A 96 1.41 10.58 12.83
N ARG A 97 0.74 9.93 13.80
CA ARG A 97 1.05 10.09 15.22
C ARG A 97 2.51 9.69 15.52
N ASN A 98 2.95 8.55 15.00
CA ASN A 98 4.33 8.10 15.16
C ASN A 98 5.33 9.02 14.42
N ARG A 99 5.02 9.40 13.18
CA ARG A 99 5.83 10.29 12.32
C ARG A 99 6.06 11.65 12.99
N THR A 100 5.10 12.14 13.74
CA THR A 100 5.15 13.40 14.48
C THR A 100 5.59 13.23 15.94
N ARG A 101 6.00 12.02 16.36
CA ARG A 101 6.40 11.70 17.74
C ARG A 101 5.34 12.08 18.78
N GLY A 102 4.07 11.89 18.43
CA GLY A 102 2.92 12.22 19.27
C GLY A 102 2.48 13.68 19.24
N ALA A 103 3.15 14.56 18.48
CA ALA A 103 2.74 15.96 18.38
C ALA A 103 1.39 16.14 17.68
N LEU A 104 1.02 15.21 16.81
CA LEU A 104 -0.30 15.19 16.16
C LEU A 104 -1.05 13.90 16.52
N ALA A 105 -2.24 14.05 17.09
CA ALA A 105 -3.22 12.97 17.20
C ALA A 105 -4.04 12.86 15.90
N LEU A 106 -4.62 11.70 15.65
CA LEU A 106 -5.57 11.50 14.56
C LEU A 106 -6.91 10.90 15.06
N PRO A 107 -7.71 11.64 15.85
CA PRO A 107 -9.03 11.21 16.29
C PRO A 107 -10.02 11.17 15.13
N MET A 108 -10.04 10.08 14.38
CA MET A 108 -10.95 9.89 13.25
C MET A 108 -11.43 8.44 13.15
N VAL A 109 -12.64 8.27 12.62
CA VAL A 109 -13.25 6.96 12.37
C VAL A 109 -13.48 6.78 10.88
N ILE A 110 -13.05 5.65 10.33
CA ILE A 110 -13.33 5.23 8.96
C ILE A 110 -14.32 4.07 9.05
N ARG A 111 -15.60 4.35 8.78
CA ARG A 111 -16.67 3.36 8.75
C ARG A 111 -16.70 2.68 7.40
N VAL A 112 -16.72 1.35 7.41
CA VAL A 112 -16.65 0.52 6.20
C VAL A 112 -17.69 -0.60 6.28
N PRO A 113 -18.79 -0.53 5.52
CA PRO A 113 -19.73 -1.62 5.34
C PRO A 113 -19.05 -2.82 4.68
N TYR A 114 -18.86 -3.93 5.41
CA TYR A 114 -18.09 -5.09 4.95
C TYR A 114 -18.83 -6.43 5.15
N GLY A 115 -18.27 -7.49 4.56
CA GLY A 115 -18.80 -8.84 4.66
C GLY A 115 -19.93 -9.10 3.68
N GLY A 116 -20.21 -10.38 3.48
CA GLY A 116 -21.13 -10.84 2.45
C GLY A 116 -22.48 -11.31 2.97
N GLY A 117 -23.18 -12.10 2.15
CA GLY A 117 -24.50 -12.66 2.46
C GLY A 117 -25.64 -11.69 2.21
N ILE A 118 -25.42 -10.73 1.30
CA ILE A 118 -26.41 -9.72 0.90
C ILE A 118 -26.82 -9.85 -0.58
N GLY A 119 -26.27 -10.82 -1.32
CA GLY A 119 -26.50 -10.94 -2.76
C GLY A 119 -25.95 -9.77 -3.56
N GLY A 120 -24.82 -9.19 -3.11
CA GLY A 120 -24.18 -8.05 -3.74
C GLY A 120 -23.51 -8.41 -5.06
N VAL A 121 -23.49 -7.46 -6.01
CA VAL A 121 -22.65 -7.59 -7.21
C VAL A 121 -21.17 -7.47 -6.82
N GLU A 122 -20.26 -7.61 -7.79
CA GLU A 122 -18.82 -7.51 -7.56
C GLU A 122 -18.45 -6.29 -6.69
N HIS A 123 -17.50 -6.46 -5.76
CA HIS A 123 -17.02 -5.43 -4.83
C HIS A 123 -17.99 -5.01 -3.70
N HIS A 124 -19.11 -5.71 -3.52
CA HIS A 124 -20.08 -5.39 -2.46
C HIS A 124 -20.07 -6.38 -1.29
N SER A 125 -19.29 -7.46 -1.33
CA SER A 125 -19.35 -8.53 -0.33
C SER A 125 -17.98 -8.98 0.19
N ASP A 126 -16.92 -8.24 -0.11
CA ASP A 126 -15.55 -8.55 0.29
C ASP A 126 -15.39 -8.63 1.84
N SER A 127 -14.18 -8.97 2.29
CA SER A 127 -13.83 -8.98 3.71
C SER A 127 -12.41 -8.47 3.86
N SER A 128 -12.30 -7.13 3.93
CA SER A 128 -11.05 -6.38 3.84
C SER A 128 -10.30 -6.23 5.18
N GLU A 129 -10.76 -6.88 6.26
CA GLU A 129 -10.22 -6.67 7.59
C GLU A 129 -8.73 -6.99 7.72
N ALA A 130 -8.22 -7.94 6.94
CA ALA A 130 -6.83 -8.37 6.99
C ALA A 130 -5.86 -7.24 6.60
N TYR A 131 -6.22 -6.41 5.61
CA TYR A 131 -5.40 -5.28 5.17
C TYR A 131 -5.22 -4.25 6.28
N TYR A 132 -6.32 -3.92 6.97
CA TYR A 132 -6.30 -2.96 8.06
C TYR A 132 -5.64 -3.53 9.32
N ALA A 133 -5.94 -4.80 9.66
CA ALA A 133 -5.36 -5.45 10.83
C ALA A 133 -3.84 -5.62 10.72
N HIS A 134 -3.32 -5.83 9.51
CA HIS A 134 -1.88 -5.89 9.25
C HIS A 134 -1.19 -4.50 9.31
N THR A 135 -1.95 -3.41 9.23
CA THR A 135 -1.41 -2.06 9.18
C THR A 135 -1.23 -1.47 10.59
N ALA A 136 0.01 -1.50 11.08
CA ALA A 136 0.35 -0.97 12.41
C ALA A 136 0.04 0.53 12.54
N GLY A 137 -0.59 0.89 13.67
CA GLY A 137 -1.02 2.26 13.97
C GLY A 137 -2.52 2.49 13.79
N LEU A 138 -3.25 1.52 13.24
CA LEU A 138 -4.71 1.51 13.21
C LEU A 138 -5.28 0.70 14.38
N LYS A 139 -6.48 1.07 14.82
CA LYS A 139 -7.38 0.19 15.55
C LYS A 139 -8.43 -0.36 14.59
N VAL A 140 -8.78 -1.63 14.71
CA VAL A 140 -9.71 -2.32 13.79
C VAL A 140 -10.76 -3.06 14.60
N VAL A 141 -12.01 -2.68 14.42
CA VAL A 141 -13.14 -3.17 15.23
C VAL A 141 -14.32 -3.55 14.34
N THR A 142 -15.10 -4.54 14.78
CA THR A 142 -16.27 -5.04 14.07
C THR A 142 -17.35 -5.49 15.07
N PRO A 143 -18.50 -4.80 15.16
CA PRO A 143 -19.58 -5.18 16.05
C PRO A 143 -20.30 -6.43 15.54
N ALA A 144 -20.77 -7.28 16.45
CA ALA A 144 -21.60 -8.45 16.11
C ALA A 144 -23.06 -8.32 16.58
N THR A 145 -23.32 -7.46 17.56
CA THR A 145 -24.64 -7.27 18.20
C THR A 145 -25.14 -5.84 18.08
N VAL A 146 -26.42 -5.58 18.36
CA VAL A 146 -26.95 -4.20 18.31
C VAL A 146 -26.33 -3.35 19.41
N ALA A 147 -26.13 -3.91 20.60
CA ALA A 147 -25.46 -3.24 21.71
C ALA A 147 -24.01 -2.86 21.37
N ASP A 148 -23.24 -3.78 20.76
CA ASP A 148 -21.87 -3.49 20.32
C ASP A 148 -21.80 -2.41 19.26
N ALA A 149 -22.75 -2.42 18.31
CA ALA A 149 -22.76 -1.43 17.24
C ALA A 149 -22.86 0.00 17.78
N TYR A 150 -23.71 0.23 18.79
CA TYR A 150 -23.75 1.52 19.47
C TYR A 150 -22.47 1.80 20.26
N SER A 151 -22.10 0.88 21.16
CA SER A 151 -21.02 1.10 22.13
C SER A 151 -19.66 1.29 21.46
N LEU A 152 -19.30 0.37 20.56
CA LEU A 152 -18.00 0.39 19.88
C LEU A 152 -17.88 1.59 18.94
N LEU A 153 -18.98 2.03 18.31
CA LEU A 153 -18.93 3.23 17.46
C LEU A 153 -18.77 4.49 18.32
N ARG A 154 -19.48 4.60 19.44
CA ARG A 154 -19.24 5.71 20.39
C ARG A 154 -17.79 5.68 20.90
N GLU A 155 -17.25 4.51 21.20
CA GLU A 155 -15.85 4.37 21.65
C GLU A 155 -14.87 4.77 20.55
N ALA A 156 -15.11 4.34 19.31
CA ALA A 156 -14.30 4.72 18.15
C ALA A 156 -14.24 6.25 17.97
N ILE A 157 -15.39 6.93 18.09
CA ILE A 157 -15.47 8.37 17.91
C ILE A 157 -14.78 9.11 19.05
N ASP A 158 -14.81 8.58 20.27
CA ASP A 158 -14.18 9.16 21.46
C ASP A 158 -12.66 8.86 21.52
N ASP A 159 -12.19 7.86 20.78
CA ASP A 159 -10.79 7.43 20.72
C ASP A 159 -9.86 8.50 20.09
N PRO A 160 -8.65 8.73 20.64
CA PRO A 160 -7.73 9.71 20.10
C PRO A 160 -6.91 9.21 18.89
N ASP A 161 -6.99 7.92 18.56
CA ASP A 161 -6.28 7.25 17.46
C ASP A 161 -7.23 6.91 16.30
N PRO A 162 -6.71 6.69 15.08
CA PRO A 162 -7.55 6.35 13.95
C PRO A 162 -8.15 4.95 14.08
N VAL A 163 -9.47 4.85 13.93
CA VAL A 163 -10.23 3.60 14.05
C VAL A 163 -10.86 3.24 12.71
N VAL A 164 -10.60 2.03 12.23
CA VAL A 164 -11.35 1.40 11.14
C VAL A 164 -12.51 0.61 11.77
N PHE A 165 -13.73 1.05 11.49
CA PHE A 165 -14.96 0.49 12.04
C PHE A 165 -15.70 -0.29 10.94
N LEU A 166 -15.59 -1.62 10.98
CA LEU A 166 -16.10 -2.52 9.96
C LEU A 166 -17.53 -2.94 10.30
N GLU A 167 -18.52 -2.56 9.47
CA GLU A 167 -19.94 -2.78 9.74
C GLU A 167 -20.48 -3.99 8.98
N PRO A 168 -20.91 -5.07 9.67
CA PRO A 168 -21.41 -6.25 8.96
C PRO A 168 -22.74 -5.95 8.25
N LYS A 169 -22.70 -5.79 6.93
CA LYS A 169 -23.84 -5.31 6.13
C LYS A 169 -25.08 -6.19 6.29
N ARG A 170 -24.89 -7.51 6.31
CA ARG A 170 -25.94 -8.51 6.54
C ARG A 170 -26.69 -8.35 7.86
N HIS A 171 -26.12 -7.63 8.83
CA HIS A 171 -26.68 -7.44 10.18
C HIS A 171 -27.29 -6.07 10.42
N TYR A 172 -27.30 -5.16 9.43
CA TYR A 172 -27.92 -3.83 9.62
C TYR A 172 -29.37 -3.92 10.14
N TRP A 173 -30.13 -4.89 9.64
CA TRP A 173 -31.54 -5.09 10.00
C TRP A 173 -31.78 -6.06 11.16
N SER A 174 -30.72 -6.51 11.83
CA SER A 174 -30.82 -7.28 13.08
C SER A 174 -31.53 -6.45 14.16
N LYS A 175 -32.43 -7.09 14.91
CA LYS A 175 -33.25 -6.47 15.95
C LYS A 175 -32.88 -7.02 17.32
N GLU A 176 -32.85 -6.13 18.30
CA GLU A 176 -32.57 -6.42 19.71
C GLU A 176 -33.24 -5.31 20.53
N GLU A 177 -33.82 -5.65 21.68
CA GLU A 177 -34.33 -4.64 22.63
C GLU A 177 -33.19 -4.20 23.52
N VAL A 178 -32.80 -2.93 23.41
CA VAL A 178 -31.62 -2.37 24.06
C VAL A 178 -31.91 -0.93 24.47
N GLU A 179 -31.59 -0.58 25.72
CA GLU A 179 -31.66 0.80 26.21
C GLU A 179 -30.35 1.54 25.92
N LEU A 180 -30.45 2.74 25.33
CA LEU A 180 -29.31 3.60 24.97
C LEU A 180 -29.37 4.90 25.79
N PRO A 181 -28.23 5.50 26.19
CA PRO A 181 -26.86 5.11 25.85
C PRO A 181 -26.39 3.91 26.68
N LEU A 182 -25.52 3.08 26.09
CA LEU A 182 -24.83 2.00 26.81
C LEU A 182 -23.35 1.94 26.45
N ARG A 183 -22.56 1.27 27.30
CA ARG A 183 -21.20 0.83 27.00
C ARG A 183 -21.05 -0.66 27.27
N THR A 184 -20.54 -1.39 26.29
CA THR A 184 -20.04 -2.76 26.42
C THR A 184 -18.55 -2.72 26.78
N GLU A 185 -17.89 -3.89 26.88
CA GLU A 185 -16.46 -3.95 27.21
C GLU A 185 -15.61 -3.16 26.18
N PRO A 186 -14.50 -2.53 26.60
CA PRO A 186 -13.70 -1.66 25.76
C PRO A 186 -12.97 -2.40 24.63
N PHE A 187 -12.36 -1.64 23.72
CA PHE A 187 -11.48 -2.16 22.69
C PHE A 187 -10.39 -3.08 23.27
N GLY A 188 -10.09 -4.14 22.53
CA GLY A 188 -9.15 -5.18 22.96
C GLY A 188 -9.71 -6.13 23.99
N THR A 189 -11.04 -6.16 24.20
CA THR A 189 -11.71 -7.12 25.07
C THR A 189 -12.72 -7.97 24.29
N ALA A 190 -12.43 -9.27 24.19
CA ALA A 190 -13.31 -10.26 23.58
C ALA A 190 -14.49 -10.60 24.52
N ALA A 191 -15.63 -10.99 23.95
CA ALA A 191 -16.82 -11.38 24.69
C ALA A 191 -17.13 -12.87 24.53
N VAL A 192 -17.33 -13.57 25.64
CA VAL A 192 -17.90 -14.93 25.62
C VAL A 192 -19.41 -14.82 25.40
N ARG A 193 -19.87 -15.11 24.18
CA ARG A 193 -21.29 -15.03 23.80
C ARG A 193 -22.10 -16.25 24.21
N ARG A 194 -21.44 -17.39 24.36
CA ARG A 194 -21.99 -18.63 24.90
C ARG A 194 -20.86 -19.34 25.63
N PRO A 195 -20.99 -19.67 26.93
CA PRO A 195 -19.99 -20.48 27.62
C PRO A 195 -20.04 -21.92 27.10
N GLY A 196 -18.92 -22.64 27.20
CA GLY A 196 -18.87 -24.07 26.89
C GLY A 196 -17.56 -24.73 27.35
N THR A 197 -17.52 -26.07 27.37
CA THR A 197 -16.39 -26.82 27.94
C THR A 197 -15.57 -27.63 26.94
N ASP A 198 -16.13 -28.00 25.78
CA ASP A 198 -15.52 -29.02 24.93
C ASP A 198 -14.59 -28.44 23.86
N ALA A 199 -14.92 -27.26 23.34
CA ALA A 199 -14.15 -26.53 22.35
C ALA A 199 -14.42 -25.02 22.41
N THR A 200 -13.42 -24.22 22.05
CA THR A 200 -13.56 -22.79 21.80
C THR A 200 -13.77 -22.54 20.30
N LEU A 201 -14.89 -21.93 19.94
CA LEU A 201 -15.16 -21.38 18.62
C LEU A 201 -14.94 -19.87 18.66
N VAL A 202 -13.78 -19.42 18.16
CA VAL A 202 -13.41 -18.00 18.10
C VAL A 202 -13.80 -17.40 16.75
N THR A 203 -14.44 -16.24 16.78
CA THR A 203 -14.94 -15.55 15.59
C THR A 203 -15.14 -14.05 15.84
N TYR A 204 -15.62 -13.32 14.84
CA TYR A 204 -15.87 -11.88 14.93
C TYR A 204 -16.91 -11.42 13.89
N GLY A 205 -17.48 -10.23 14.12
CA GLY A 205 -18.34 -9.52 13.17
C GLY A 205 -19.49 -10.39 12.62
N PRO A 206 -19.61 -10.54 11.29
CA PRO A 206 -20.75 -11.22 10.68
C PRO A 206 -20.86 -12.71 11.08
N SER A 207 -19.72 -13.35 11.35
CA SER A 207 -19.63 -14.79 11.60
C SER A 207 -20.13 -15.23 12.99
N VAL A 208 -20.27 -14.30 13.95
CA VAL A 208 -20.78 -14.60 15.30
C VAL A 208 -22.18 -15.22 15.26
N ALA A 209 -23.06 -14.74 14.38
CA ALA A 209 -24.41 -15.28 14.22
C ALA A 209 -24.40 -16.74 13.73
N VAL A 210 -23.46 -17.09 12.84
CA VAL A 210 -23.27 -18.46 12.35
C VAL A 210 -22.70 -19.35 13.46
N ALA A 211 -21.70 -18.86 14.21
CA ALA A 211 -21.13 -19.57 15.35
C ALA A 211 -22.16 -19.91 16.43
N LEU A 212 -23.02 -18.96 16.81
CA LEU A 212 -24.08 -19.18 17.79
C LEU A 212 -25.12 -20.22 17.32
N LYS A 213 -25.46 -20.22 16.02
CA LYS A 213 -26.34 -21.24 15.44
C LYS A 213 -25.67 -22.62 15.47
N ALA A 214 -24.41 -22.71 15.03
CA ALA A 214 -23.65 -23.96 15.02
C ALA A 214 -23.43 -24.52 16.43
N ALA A 215 -23.16 -23.67 17.43
CA ALA A 215 -23.00 -24.10 18.82
C ALA A 215 -24.31 -24.61 19.44
N ARG A 216 -25.47 -24.05 19.06
CA ARG A 216 -26.79 -24.60 19.45
C ARG A 216 -27.05 -25.96 18.84
N GLU A 217 -26.74 -26.14 17.57
CA GLU A 217 -26.90 -27.43 16.88
C GLU A 217 -25.93 -28.48 17.44
N ALA A 218 -24.66 -28.09 17.68
CA ALA A 218 -23.67 -28.96 18.31
C ALA A 218 -24.10 -29.44 19.71
N ALA A 219 -24.78 -28.58 20.48
CA ALA A 219 -25.31 -28.97 21.79
C ALA A 219 -26.39 -30.06 21.70
N ALA A 220 -27.19 -30.08 20.63
CA ALA A 220 -28.14 -31.17 20.35
C ALA A 220 -27.42 -32.50 20.03
N GLU A 221 -26.19 -32.44 19.55
CA GLU A 221 -25.29 -33.59 19.33
C GLU A 221 -24.42 -33.93 20.56
N GLY A 222 -24.61 -33.22 21.69
CA GLY A 222 -23.88 -33.44 22.93
C GLY A 222 -22.48 -32.80 22.98
N LEU A 223 -22.17 -31.85 22.10
CA LEU A 223 -20.95 -31.03 22.16
C LEU A 223 -21.26 -29.65 22.77
N ASP A 224 -20.62 -29.31 23.89
CA ASP A 224 -20.75 -28.02 24.53
C ASP A 224 -19.66 -27.03 24.08
N VAL A 225 -19.99 -26.16 23.12
CA VAL A 225 -19.04 -25.27 22.44
C VAL A 225 -19.11 -23.85 22.96
N GLU A 226 -17.98 -23.34 23.46
CA GLU A 226 -17.84 -21.93 23.83
C GLU A 226 -17.75 -21.07 22.56
N VAL A 227 -18.54 -19.99 22.48
CA VAL A 227 -18.47 -19.01 21.37
C VAL A 227 -17.82 -17.74 21.88
N LEU A 228 -16.63 -17.44 21.37
CA LEU A 228 -15.85 -16.26 21.70
C LEU A 228 -15.88 -15.28 20.52
N ASP A 229 -16.45 -14.10 20.75
CA ASP A 229 -16.50 -12.99 19.81
C ASP A 229 -15.35 -12.02 20.11
N LEU A 230 -14.41 -11.85 19.18
CA LEU A 230 -13.25 -10.99 19.40
C LEU A 230 -13.61 -9.52 19.52
N ARG A 231 -14.62 -9.03 18.78
CA ARG A 231 -15.08 -7.63 18.68
C ARG A 231 -14.03 -6.63 18.14
N THR A 232 -12.80 -6.72 18.63
CA THR A 232 -11.63 -5.94 18.24
C THR A 232 -10.61 -6.89 17.60
N LEU A 233 -10.15 -6.57 16.40
CA LEU A 233 -9.05 -7.29 15.75
C LEU A 233 -7.71 -6.65 16.09
N VAL A 234 -7.68 -5.32 16.23
CA VAL A 234 -6.51 -4.56 16.69
C VAL A 234 -6.96 -3.47 17.66
N PRO A 235 -6.48 -3.45 18.93
CA PRO A 235 -5.60 -4.43 19.56
C PRO A 235 -6.28 -5.79 19.80
N PHE A 236 -5.49 -6.86 19.77
CA PHE A 236 -5.99 -8.24 19.89
C PHE A 236 -6.01 -8.72 21.34
N ASP A 237 -7.09 -9.38 21.77
CA ASP A 237 -7.24 -9.93 23.13
C ASP A 237 -6.64 -11.34 23.28
N ASP A 238 -5.32 -11.42 23.45
CA ASP A 238 -4.65 -12.70 23.74
C ASP A 238 -5.12 -13.32 25.06
N HIS A 239 -5.44 -12.49 26.06
CA HIS A 239 -5.72 -12.97 27.41
C HIS A 239 -6.99 -13.81 27.44
N THR A 240 -8.11 -13.26 26.94
CA THR A 240 -9.40 -13.96 26.95
C THR A 240 -9.37 -15.17 26.02
N LEU A 241 -8.76 -15.04 24.83
CA LEU A 241 -8.63 -16.16 23.90
C LEU A 241 -7.82 -17.32 24.51
N THR A 242 -6.64 -17.04 25.06
CA THR A 242 -5.80 -18.11 25.61
C THR A 242 -6.40 -18.72 26.87
N ALA A 243 -7.08 -17.94 27.72
CA ALA A 243 -7.80 -18.48 28.88
C ALA A 243 -8.93 -19.44 28.46
N SER A 244 -9.70 -19.06 27.45
CA SER A 244 -10.73 -19.89 26.82
C SER A 244 -10.14 -21.19 26.27
N VAL A 245 -9.11 -21.10 25.42
CA VAL A 245 -8.51 -22.29 24.79
C VAL A 245 -7.82 -23.20 25.80
N ARG A 246 -7.19 -22.66 26.86
CA ARG A 246 -6.59 -23.49 27.91
C ARG A 246 -7.64 -24.29 28.69
N ARG A 247 -8.85 -23.74 28.85
CA ARG A 247 -9.95 -24.41 29.54
C ARG A 247 -10.56 -25.53 28.69
N THR A 248 -10.79 -25.29 27.40
CA THR A 248 -11.42 -26.26 26.48
C THR A 248 -10.42 -27.24 25.85
N GLY A 249 -9.16 -26.82 25.74
CA GLY A 249 -8.07 -27.55 25.09
C GLY A 249 -8.19 -27.67 23.57
N ARG A 250 -9.15 -26.98 22.93
CA ARG A 250 -9.44 -27.12 21.50
C ARG A 250 -9.95 -25.81 20.92
N CYS A 251 -9.51 -25.46 19.71
CA CYS A 251 -9.85 -24.19 19.08
C CYS A 251 -10.27 -24.37 17.61
N LEU A 252 -11.40 -23.76 17.24
CA LEU A 252 -11.87 -23.58 15.87
C LEU A 252 -12.00 -22.08 15.59
N VAL A 253 -11.32 -21.59 14.55
CA VAL A 253 -11.43 -20.19 14.11
C VAL A 253 -12.44 -20.09 12.96
N LEU A 254 -13.34 -19.10 13.02
CA LEU A 254 -14.35 -18.86 11.99
C LEU A 254 -14.34 -17.39 11.53
N HIS A 255 -14.27 -17.16 10.22
CA HIS A 255 -14.45 -15.83 9.61
C HIS A 255 -14.87 -15.92 8.14
N GLU A 256 -15.52 -14.87 7.58
CA GLU A 256 -15.99 -14.87 6.19
C GLU A 256 -14.86 -14.68 5.17
N ALA A 257 -13.79 -13.97 5.52
CA ALA A 257 -12.65 -13.74 4.62
C ALA A 257 -12.01 -15.05 4.12
N GLN A 258 -11.30 -14.93 3.00
CA GLN A 258 -10.43 -15.96 2.43
C GLN A 258 -9.47 -16.56 3.47
N GLY A 259 -9.19 -17.85 3.32
CA GLY A 259 -8.44 -18.64 4.29
C GLY A 259 -6.94 -18.40 4.25
N PHE A 260 -6.37 -18.17 3.07
CA PHE A 260 -4.97 -17.81 2.90
C PHE A 260 -4.72 -16.37 3.37
N ALA A 261 -3.74 -16.19 4.25
CA ALA A 261 -3.35 -14.89 4.82
C ALA A 261 -4.47 -14.07 5.51
N GLY A 262 -5.64 -14.64 5.76
CA GLY A 262 -6.69 -14.02 6.56
C GLY A 262 -6.33 -13.92 8.05
N VAL A 263 -7.04 -13.08 8.80
CA VAL A 263 -6.80 -12.86 10.25
C VAL A 263 -6.83 -14.15 11.05
N GLY A 264 -7.62 -15.15 10.62
CA GLY A 264 -7.64 -16.46 11.27
C GLY A 264 -6.31 -17.22 11.26
N ALA A 265 -5.39 -16.91 10.34
CA ALA A 265 -4.04 -17.48 10.34
C ALA A 265 -3.23 -16.98 11.54
N GLU A 266 -3.27 -15.67 11.83
CA GLU A 266 -2.61 -15.06 13.00
C GLU A 266 -3.22 -15.59 14.30
N ILE A 267 -4.55 -15.71 14.37
CA ILE A 267 -5.24 -16.30 15.53
C ILE A 267 -4.74 -17.73 15.80
N ALA A 268 -4.66 -18.56 14.75
CA ALA A 268 -4.20 -19.93 14.88
C ALA A 268 -2.73 -20.02 15.33
N ALA A 269 -1.86 -19.19 14.76
CA ALA A 269 -0.45 -19.11 15.16
C ALA A 269 -0.28 -18.69 16.62
N ARG A 270 -0.98 -17.64 17.05
CA ARG A 270 -0.92 -17.15 18.44
C ARG A 270 -1.41 -18.18 19.45
N VAL A 271 -2.50 -18.87 19.14
CA VAL A 271 -3.02 -19.96 19.97
C VAL A 271 -2.02 -21.11 20.02
N GLN A 272 -1.44 -21.50 18.88
CA GLN A 272 -0.45 -22.56 18.82
C GLN A 272 0.77 -22.24 19.71
N GLU A 273 1.30 -21.02 19.64
CA GLU A 273 2.45 -20.58 20.45
C GLU A 273 2.14 -20.53 21.95
N ARG A 274 0.99 -19.95 22.34
CA ARG A 274 0.67 -19.62 23.74
C ARG A 274 -0.04 -20.73 24.49
N CYS A 275 -0.66 -21.66 23.77
CA CYS A 275 -1.49 -22.73 24.32
C CYS A 275 -1.00 -24.14 23.93
N PHE A 276 0.21 -24.30 23.38
CA PHE A 276 0.73 -25.58 22.89
C PHE A 276 0.47 -26.76 23.85
N GLU A 277 0.84 -26.58 25.13
CA GLU A 277 0.70 -27.62 26.16
C GLU A 277 -0.77 -27.94 26.54
N ALA A 278 -1.69 -27.03 26.26
CA ALA A 278 -3.12 -27.23 26.53
C ALA A 278 -3.88 -27.81 25.32
N LEU A 279 -3.31 -27.75 24.12
CA LEU A 279 -3.98 -28.18 22.89
C LEU A 279 -4.08 -29.71 22.78
N ARG A 280 -5.32 -30.21 22.73
CA ARG A 280 -5.68 -31.62 22.54
C ARG A 280 -5.87 -31.99 21.07
N ALA A 281 -5.95 -30.99 20.19
CA ALA A 281 -6.15 -31.11 18.75
C ALA A 281 -5.51 -29.88 18.06
N PRO A 282 -5.13 -29.97 16.77
CA PRO A 282 -4.67 -28.79 16.03
C PRO A 282 -5.76 -27.71 15.99
N VAL A 283 -5.33 -26.45 15.97
CA VAL A 283 -6.26 -25.34 15.71
C VAL A 283 -6.77 -25.46 14.28
N LEU A 284 -8.09 -25.61 14.13
CA LEU A 284 -8.73 -25.70 12.82
C LEU A 284 -9.32 -24.34 12.43
N ARG A 285 -9.50 -24.12 11.12
CA ARG A 285 -10.07 -22.89 10.58
C ARG A 285 -11.19 -23.21 9.59
N VAL A 286 -12.28 -22.47 9.69
CA VAL A 286 -13.41 -22.50 8.73
C VAL A 286 -13.56 -21.09 8.19
N THR A 287 -13.26 -20.91 6.91
CA THR A 287 -13.10 -19.59 6.28
C THR A 287 -13.87 -19.50 4.98
N GLY A 288 -13.95 -18.31 4.40
CA GLY A 288 -14.23 -18.16 2.97
C GLY A 288 -13.24 -18.99 2.13
N LEU A 289 -13.61 -19.25 0.89
CA LEU A 289 -12.75 -19.97 -0.05
C LEU A 289 -11.64 -19.05 -0.59
N ASP A 290 -10.49 -19.62 -0.96
CA ASP A 290 -9.34 -18.91 -1.53
C ASP A 290 -9.56 -18.59 -3.02
N ILE A 291 -10.61 -17.81 -3.29
CA ILE A 291 -11.02 -17.34 -4.60
C ILE A 291 -11.45 -15.87 -4.47
N PRO A 292 -11.48 -15.10 -5.58
CA PRO A 292 -12.22 -13.83 -5.60
C PRO A 292 -13.65 -14.02 -5.12
N TYR A 293 -14.22 -13.00 -4.46
CA TYR A 293 -15.58 -13.10 -3.95
C TYR A 293 -16.55 -13.40 -5.11
N PRO A 294 -17.33 -14.49 -5.05
CA PRO A 294 -18.08 -14.93 -6.22
C PRO A 294 -19.37 -14.14 -6.42
N PRO A 295 -19.99 -14.20 -7.60
CA PRO A 295 -21.30 -13.61 -7.85
C PRO A 295 -22.39 -14.15 -6.89
N PRO A 296 -23.51 -13.42 -6.69
CA PRO A 296 -24.58 -13.79 -5.76
C PRO A 296 -25.06 -15.24 -5.82
N LEU A 297 -25.12 -15.82 -7.03
CA LEU A 297 -25.60 -17.19 -7.23
C LEU A 297 -24.72 -18.25 -6.54
N LEU A 298 -23.43 -17.94 -6.33
CA LEU A 298 -22.44 -18.83 -5.74
C LEU A 298 -22.00 -18.39 -4.32
N GLU A 299 -22.54 -17.28 -3.81
CA GLU A 299 -22.19 -16.68 -2.52
C GLU A 299 -22.32 -17.69 -1.36
N SER A 300 -23.41 -18.47 -1.36
CA SER A 300 -23.67 -19.48 -0.33
C SER A 300 -22.62 -20.60 -0.27
N ALA A 301 -21.96 -20.93 -1.39
CA ALA A 301 -20.91 -21.93 -1.43
C ALA A 301 -19.56 -21.39 -0.94
N HIS A 302 -19.33 -20.08 -1.09
CA HIS A 302 -18.11 -19.42 -0.64
C HIS A 302 -18.12 -19.18 0.88
N LEU A 303 -19.22 -18.64 1.40
CA LEU A 303 -19.33 -18.28 2.81
C LEU A 303 -19.28 -19.52 3.72
N PRO A 304 -18.64 -19.43 4.90
CA PRO A 304 -18.80 -20.42 5.95
C PRO A 304 -20.26 -20.55 6.39
N ASP A 305 -20.80 -21.76 6.27
CA ASP A 305 -22.13 -22.08 6.76
C ASP A 305 -22.07 -22.93 8.05
N MET A 306 -23.24 -23.16 8.64
CA MET A 306 -23.37 -23.99 9.83
C MET A 306 -22.84 -25.41 9.62
N GLY A 307 -23.03 -25.98 8.42
CA GLY A 307 -22.59 -27.34 8.10
C GLY A 307 -21.06 -27.47 8.13
N ARG A 308 -20.34 -26.52 7.53
CA ARG A 308 -18.86 -26.47 7.56
C ARG A 308 -18.34 -26.25 8.98
N VAL A 309 -19.02 -25.45 9.79
CA VAL A 309 -18.64 -25.26 11.21
C VAL A 309 -18.83 -26.55 12.01
N LEU A 310 -19.98 -27.22 11.89
CA LEU A 310 -20.24 -28.50 12.56
C LEU A 310 -19.25 -29.58 12.12
N ALA A 311 -18.94 -29.67 10.83
CA ALA A 311 -17.91 -30.57 10.33
C ALA A 311 -16.52 -30.28 10.92
N GLY A 312 -16.17 -28.99 11.08
CA GLY A 312 -14.96 -28.56 11.79
C GLY A 312 -14.95 -28.99 13.26
N LEU A 313 -16.06 -28.80 13.97
CA LEU A 313 -16.21 -29.19 15.38
C LEU A 313 -16.11 -30.71 15.58
N ARG A 314 -16.76 -31.51 14.72
CA ARG A 314 -16.67 -32.99 14.77
C ARG A 314 -15.26 -33.50 14.49
N ARG A 315 -14.50 -32.83 13.62
CA ARG A 315 -13.06 -33.13 13.42
C ARG A 315 -12.22 -32.78 14.65
N LEU A 316 -12.60 -31.74 15.37
CA LEU A 316 -11.90 -31.25 16.55
C LEU A 316 -12.18 -32.11 17.79
N VAL A 317 -13.41 -32.64 17.90
CA VAL A 317 -13.88 -33.51 18.98
C VAL A 317 -14.44 -34.82 18.38
N PRO A 318 -13.58 -35.83 18.12
CA PRO A 318 -14.04 -37.11 17.59
C PRO A 318 -14.91 -37.86 18.62
N SER A 319 -16.04 -38.42 18.17
CA SER A 319 -16.90 -39.26 19.01
C SER A 319 -16.23 -40.62 19.30
N GLY A 320 -15.59 -40.75 20.47
CA GLY A 320 -15.18 -42.05 21.03
C GLY A 320 -13.75 -42.13 21.59
N GLY A 321 -13.63 -42.32 22.91
CA GLY A 321 -12.41 -42.76 23.61
C GLY A 321 -11.18 -41.83 23.52
N PRO A 322 -10.10 -42.08 24.29
CA PRO A 322 -8.88 -41.32 24.13
C PRO A 322 -8.36 -41.50 22.70
N VAL A 323 -8.20 -40.39 21.98
CA VAL A 323 -7.45 -40.36 20.72
C VAL A 323 -6.02 -40.72 21.09
N THR A 324 -5.69 -42.01 21.05
CA THR A 324 -4.30 -42.42 20.92
C THR A 324 -3.80 -41.72 19.68
N ARG A 325 -2.72 -40.92 19.79
CA ARG A 325 -1.97 -40.49 18.61
C ARG A 325 -1.61 -41.77 17.87
N ARG A 326 -2.41 -42.17 16.89
CA ARG A 326 -2.00 -43.17 15.93
C ARG A 326 -0.81 -42.52 15.23
N PRO A 327 0.40 -43.08 15.32
CA PRO A 327 1.46 -42.66 14.42
C PRO A 327 0.85 -42.71 13.02
N ILE A 328 0.92 -41.60 12.29
CA ILE A 328 0.66 -41.65 10.86
C ILE A 328 1.61 -42.74 10.36
N PRO A 329 1.12 -43.83 9.73
CA PRO A 329 2.00 -44.77 9.10
C PRO A 329 2.74 -43.96 8.03
N VAL A 330 4.00 -43.64 8.30
CA VAL A 330 4.93 -43.34 7.22
C VAL A 330 4.93 -44.62 6.40
N PRO A 331 4.54 -44.59 5.11
CA PRO A 331 4.66 -45.79 4.30
C PRO A 331 6.10 -46.27 4.42
N ALA A 332 6.28 -47.53 4.82
CA ALA A 332 7.60 -48.13 4.84
C ALA A 332 8.19 -47.94 3.44
N PRO A 333 9.46 -47.52 3.31
CA PRO A 333 10.09 -47.48 2.00
C PRO A 333 10.00 -48.90 1.44
N ASP A 334 9.28 -49.06 0.34
CA ASP A 334 9.20 -50.33 -0.35
C ASP A 334 10.65 -50.80 -0.58
N GLY A 335 10.97 -51.97 -0.03
CA GLY A 335 12.29 -52.58 -0.05
C GLY A 335 12.72 -53.00 -1.45
N ARG A 336 12.89 -52.03 -2.34
CA ARG A 336 13.50 -52.16 -3.65
C ARG A 336 14.73 -51.27 -3.67
N SER A 337 15.86 -51.91 -3.39
CA SER A 337 17.23 -51.52 -3.79
C SER A 337 17.30 -50.20 -4.56
N GLU A 338 17.61 -49.11 -3.85
CA GLU A 338 17.91 -47.81 -4.46
C GLU A 338 19.20 -47.91 -5.28
N THR A 339 19.03 -48.00 -6.60
CA THR A 339 19.97 -47.37 -7.51
C THR A 339 19.67 -45.88 -7.50
N ALA A 340 20.67 -45.07 -7.14
CA ALA A 340 20.58 -43.61 -7.07
C ALA A 340 19.99 -43.04 -8.37
N HIS A 341 18.70 -42.66 -8.35
CA HIS A 341 18.05 -41.97 -9.45
C HIS A 341 17.96 -40.48 -9.09
N GLY A 342 18.71 -39.66 -9.83
CA GLY A 342 18.52 -38.21 -9.78
C GLY A 342 17.13 -37.81 -10.28
N THR A 343 16.59 -36.71 -9.77
CA THR A 343 15.27 -36.23 -10.20
C THR A 343 15.41 -35.52 -11.54
N VAL A 344 14.66 -35.98 -12.56
CA VAL A 344 14.65 -35.34 -13.89
C VAL A 344 13.67 -34.17 -13.88
N ARG A 345 14.17 -32.96 -14.18
CA ARG A 345 13.41 -31.72 -14.36
C ARG A 345 13.36 -31.37 -15.85
N ILE A 346 12.21 -30.90 -16.31
CA ILE A 346 12.00 -30.51 -17.71
C ILE A 346 11.97 -28.99 -17.79
N PHE A 347 12.91 -28.40 -18.53
CA PHE A 347 12.91 -26.99 -18.89
C PHE A 347 12.09 -26.81 -20.16
N ARG A 348 11.10 -25.92 -20.09
CA ARG A 348 10.16 -25.61 -21.17
C ARG A 348 10.45 -24.21 -21.70
N LEU A 349 10.16 -23.96 -22.98
CA LEU A 349 10.31 -22.63 -23.57
C LEU A 349 9.47 -21.61 -22.78
N PRO A 350 10.07 -20.60 -22.14
CA PRO A 350 9.34 -19.57 -21.41
C PRO A 350 8.59 -18.64 -22.36
N ASP A 351 7.66 -17.85 -21.82
CA ASP A 351 7.03 -16.76 -22.59
C ASP A 351 8.07 -15.69 -22.92
N LEU A 352 8.19 -15.34 -24.20
CA LEU A 352 9.17 -14.40 -24.75
C LEU A 352 8.57 -13.00 -25.01
N GLY A 353 7.32 -12.75 -24.61
CA GLY A 353 6.66 -11.44 -24.66
C GLY A 353 5.70 -11.21 -25.84
N GLU A 354 4.89 -10.14 -25.74
CA GLU A 354 3.94 -9.60 -26.75
C GLU A 354 3.37 -10.57 -27.80
N GLY A 355 2.68 -11.61 -27.36
CA GLY A 355 1.87 -12.47 -28.25
C GLY A 355 2.67 -13.39 -29.17
N LEU A 356 3.95 -13.64 -28.88
CA LEU A 356 4.77 -14.62 -29.60
C LEU A 356 4.39 -16.05 -29.15
N THR A 357 3.92 -16.87 -30.08
CA THR A 357 3.45 -18.24 -29.78
C THR A 357 4.51 -19.32 -29.98
N GLU A 358 5.58 -19.01 -30.70
CA GLU A 358 6.68 -19.93 -31.03
C GLU A 358 8.02 -19.20 -31.16
N ALA A 359 9.12 -19.94 -31.04
CA ALA A 359 10.48 -19.47 -31.29
C ALA A 359 11.33 -20.56 -31.97
N GLU A 360 12.20 -20.17 -32.89
CA GLU A 360 13.16 -21.07 -33.54
C GLU A 360 14.43 -21.16 -32.70
N VAL A 361 14.89 -22.37 -32.38
CA VAL A 361 16.16 -22.55 -31.66
C VAL A 361 17.32 -22.43 -32.64
N LEU A 362 18.04 -21.31 -32.66
CA LEU A 362 19.15 -21.07 -33.58
C LEU A 362 20.37 -21.94 -33.26
N GLU A 363 20.76 -21.96 -31.99
CA GLU A 363 21.96 -22.67 -31.55
C GLU A 363 21.80 -23.16 -30.11
N TRP A 364 22.15 -24.43 -29.88
CA TRP A 364 22.34 -24.97 -28.53
C TRP A 364 23.76 -24.67 -28.05
N LYS A 365 23.88 -24.00 -26.91
CA LYS A 365 25.18 -23.71 -26.25
C LYS A 365 25.62 -24.85 -25.31
N VAL A 366 24.80 -25.91 -25.19
CA VAL A 366 25.03 -27.07 -24.32
C VAL A 366 24.67 -28.37 -25.03
N ALA A 367 25.31 -29.46 -24.64
CA ALA A 367 25.07 -30.80 -25.17
C ALA A 367 24.55 -31.76 -24.10
N VAL A 368 23.92 -32.86 -24.53
CA VAL A 368 23.55 -33.96 -23.63
C VAL A 368 24.80 -34.51 -22.95
N GLY A 369 24.79 -34.54 -21.62
CA GLY A 369 25.92 -34.91 -20.77
C GLY A 369 26.59 -33.74 -20.07
N ASP A 370 26.35 -32.50 -20.51
CA ASP A 370 26.95 -31.32 -19.90
C ASP A 370 26.37 -31.05 -18.51
N HIS A 371 27.20 -30.47 -17.63
CA HIS A 371 26.78 -30.05 -16.30
C HIS A 371 26.49 -28.55 -16.30
N LEU A 372 25.27 -28.19 -15.91
CA LEU A 372 24.77 -26.82 -15.88
C LEU A 372 24.83 -26.23 -14.49
N THR A 373 25.21 -24.96 -14.41
CA THR A 373 24.94 -24.10 -13.25
C THR A 373 23.62 -23.34 -13.43
N HIS A 374 23.00 -22.89 -12.33
CA HIS A 374 21.83 -22.02 -12.37
C HIS A 374 22.12 -20.75 -13.18
N ASP A 375 21.17 -20.32 -14.01
CA ASP A 375 21.23 -19.18 -14.95
C ASP A 375 22.27 -19.27 -16.08
N GLN A 376 22.87 -20.45 -16.32
CA GLN A 376 23.74 -20.65 -17.48
C GLN A 376 22.93 -20.60 -18.79
N THR A 377 23.39 -19.83 -19.78
CA THR A 377 22.80 -19.79 -21.13
C THR A 377 22.90 -21.16 -21.79
N VAL A 378 21.76 -21.72 -22.21
CA VAL A 378 21.67 -23.05 -22.82
C VAL A 378 21.36 -23.03 -24.31
N ALA A 379 20.65 -22.01 -24.79
CA ALA A 379 20.29 -21.88 -26.19
C ALA A 379 20.11 -20.42 -26.60
N GLU A 380 20.32 -20.14 -27.87
CA GLU A 380 19.97 -18.89 -28.52
C GLU A 380 18.72 -19.14 -29.39
N VAL A 381 17.68 -18.34 -29.20
CA VAL A 381 16.39 -18.50 -29.90
C VAL A 381 16.02 -17.25 -30.68
N GLU A 382 15.50 -17.43 -31.89
CA GLU A 382 14.97 -16.37 -32.73
C GLU A 382 13.45 -16.36 -32.67
N THR A 383 12.91 -15.16 -32.49
CA THR A 383 11.48 -14.88 -32.65
C THR A 383 11.29 -13.94 -33.83
N ALA A 384 10.05 -13.72 -34.26
CA ALA A 384 9.74 -12.78 -35.33
C ALA A 384 10.22 -11.33 -35.11
N LYS A 385 10.66 -10.98 -33.89
CA LYS A 385 11.06 -9.62 -33.50
C LYS A 385 12.54 -9.50 -33.09
N SER A 386 13.14 -10.55 -32.53
CA SER A 386 14.51 -10.50 -31.97
C SER A 386 15.09 -11.88 -31.69
N VAL A 387 16.42 -11.94 -31.62
CA VAL A 387 17.20 -13.08 -31.11
C VAL A 387 17.46 -12.89 -29.60
N LEU A 388 17.29 -13.95 -28.82
CA LEU A 388 17.35 -13.95 -27.36
C LEU A 388 18.16 -15.13 -26.82
N ASP A 389 18.92 -14.90 -25.76
CA ASP A 389 19.60 -15.96 -25.01
C ASP A 389 18.68 -16.56 -23.94
N LEU A 390 18.59 -17.90 -23.88
CA LEU A 390 17.80 -18.63 -22.88
C LEU A 390 18.69 -19.15 -21.74
N PRO A 391 18.61 -18.57 -20.53
CA PRO A 391 19.26 -19.11 -19.34
C PRO A 391 18.47 -20.28 -18.73
N SER A 392 19.17 -21.31 -18.24
CA SER A 392 18.55 -22.46 -17.55
C SER A 392 18.23 -22.11 -16.09
N PRO A 393 16.98 -22.33 -15.62
CA PRO A 393 16.62 -22.19 -14.20
C PRO A 393 17.01 -23.40 -13.35
N PHE A 394 17.69 -24.41 -13.93
CA PHE A 394 18.09 -25.64 -13.23
C PHE A 394 19.60 -25.83 -13.28
N ALA A 395 20.16 -26.31 -12.16
CA ALA A 395 21.51 -26.85 -12.09
C ALA A 395 21.46 -28.39 -12.14
N GLY A 396 22.43 -29.03 -12.80
CA GLY A 396 22.46 -30.49 -12.95
C GLY A 396 22.98 -30.94 -14.31
N THR A 397 22.82 -32.22 -14.63
CA THR A 397 23.34 -32.78 -15.89
C THR A 397 22.25 -32.85 -16.96
N VAL A 398 22.51 -32.30 -18.14
CA VAL A 398 21.61 -32.37 -19.31
C VAL A 398 21.45 -33.81 -19.75
N THR A 399 20.23 -34.33 -19.79
CA THR A 399 19.94 -35.70 -20.22
C THR A 399 19.24 -35.80 -21.57
N ALA A 400 18.58 -34.72 -22.01
CA ALA A 400 17.98 -34.65 -23.33
C ALA A 400 17.82 -33.21 -23.80
N LEU A 401 17.99 -32.99 -25.11
CA LEU A 401 17.53 -31.81 -25.83
C LEU A 401 16.36 -32.26 -26.71
N HIS A 402 15.20 -31.62 -26.59
CA HIS A 402 13.94 -32.10 -27.16
C HIS A 402 13.64 -31.56 -28.56
N CYS A 403 14.48 -30.66 -29.08
CA CYS A 403 14.41 -30.13 -30.45
C CYS A 403 15.82 -29.95 -31.04
N ARG A 404 15.90 -29.84 -32.37
CA ARG A 404 17.14 -29.56 -33.10
C ARG A 404 17.35 -28.06 -33.24
N ALA A 405 18.62 -27.65 -33.44
CA ALA A 405 18.90 -26.31 -33.93
C ALA A 405 18.26 -26.13 -35.33
N GLY A 406 17.59 -25.01 -35.55
CA GLY A 406 16.75 -24.70 -36.71
C GLY A 406 15.29 -25.16 -36.62
N GLU A 407 14.84 -25.64 -35.45
CA GLU A 407 13.47 -26.13 -35.25
C GLU A 407 12.64 -25.12 -34.44
N SER A 408 11.43 -24.81 -34.92
CA SER A 408 10.47 -23.95 -34.23
C SER A 408 9.74 -24.72 -33.11
N VAL A 409 9.68 -24.11 -31.93
CA VAL A 409 9.12 -24.69 -30.70
C VAL A 409 8.07 -23.74 -30.13
N GLU A 410 6.89 -24.28 -29.77
CA GLU A 410 5.82 -23.50 -29.14
C GLU A 410 6.16 -23.12 -27.68
N VAL A 411 5.69 -21.95 -27.23
CA VAL A 411 5.84 -21.53 -25.84
C VAL A 411 5.19 -22.57 -24.90
N GLY A 412 5.94 -22.99 -23.87
CA GLY A 412 5.54 -24.05 -22.95
C GLY A 412 5.87 -25.48 -23.38
N ALA A 413 6.35 -25.70 -24.61
CA ALA A 413 6.84 -27.00 -25.05
C ALA A 413 8.20 -27.35 -24.38
N PRO A 414 8.49 -28.64 -24.14
CA PRO A 414 9.75 -29.06 -23.52
C PRO A 414 10.95 -28.77 -24.43
N LEU A 415 11.98 -28.12 -23.88
CA LEU A 415 13.24 -27.79 -24.57
C LEU A 415 14.38 -28.71 -24.14
N MET A 416 14.55 -28.91 -22.83
CA MET A 416 15.67 -29.68 -22.27
C MET A 416 15.25 -30.45 -21.01
N SER A 417 15.82 -31.64 -20.80
CA SER A 417 15.73 -32.37 -19.53
C SER A 417 17.05 -32.30 -18.77
N VAL A 418 16.99 -32.03 -17.46
CA VAL A 418 18.15 -31.92 -16.57
C VAL A 418 17.94 -32.87 -15.38
N THR A 419 18.95 -33.67 -15.05
CA THR A 419 18.94 -34.51 -13.86
C THR A 419 19.70 -33.85 -12.73
N GLU A 420 18.99 -33.61 -11.63
CA GLU A 420 19.54 -33.01 -10.41
C GLU A 420 20.05 -34.12 -9.48
N ARG A 421 21.31 -34.05 -9.05
CA ARG A 421 21.83 -34.85 -7.93
C ARG A 421 21.58 -34.07 -6.64
N GLY A 422 20.91 -34.70 -5.67
CA GLY A 422 20.68 -34.09 -4.36
C GLY A 422 22.00 -33.68 -3.69
N PRO A 423 22.00 -32.62 -2.86
CA PRO A 423 23.22 -32.11 -2.26
C PRO A 423 23.86 -33.13 -1.31
N GLU A 424 25.15 -33.42 -1.53
CA GLU A 424 25.98 -34.11 -0.53
C GLU A 424 26.07 -33.25 0.73
N ALA A 425 25.81 -33.86 1.89
CA ALA A 425 25.95 -33.23 3.19
C ALA A 425 27.43 -32.93 3.49
N GLY A 426 27.86 -31.73 3.13
CA GLY A 426 29.18 -31.18 3.42
C GLY A 426 29.08 -29.95 4.34
N SER A 427 29.53 -30.13 5.58
CA SER A 427 29.69 -29.12 6.63
C SER A 427 30.31 -27.80 6.14
N GLY A 428 29.57 -26.69 6.26
CA GLY A 428 30.07 -25.33 6.08
C GLY A 428 29.20 -24.34 6.82
N ALA A 429 29.59 -24.02 8.05
CA ALA A 429 28.94 -23.02 8.90
C ALA A 429 28.80 -21.67 8.19
N VAL A 430 27.57 -21.17 8.05
CA VAL A 430 27.31 -19.75 7.76
C VAL A 430 27.14 -19.04 9.10
N LEU A 431 28.16 -18.24 9.42
CA LEU A 431 28.22 -17.32 10.53
C LEU A 431 27.02 -16.35 10.51
N THR A 432 26.16 -16.48 11.51
CA THR A 432 25.39 -15.37 12.06
C THR A 432 26.31 -14.57 12.99
N GLY A 433 26.45 -13.28 12.73
CA GLY A 433 27.30 -12.42 13.56
C GLY A 433 27.28 -10.96 13.11
N TYR A 434 26.23 -10.22 13.50
CA TYR A 434 26.33 -8.77 13.59
C TYR A 434 27.27 -8.43 14.74
N GLY A 435 28.48 -8.01 14.39
CA GLY A 435 29.47 -7.52 15.33
C GLY A 435 29.01 -6.22 15.98
N THR A 436 28.54 -6.30 17.22
CA THR A 436 28.51 -5.17 18.15
C THR A 436 29.95 -4.84 18.55
N GLY A 437 30.47 -3.71 18.09
CA GLY A 437 31.70 -3.13 18.61
C GLY A 437 31.49 -2.65 20.05
N ARG A 438 32.18 -3.29 21.00
CA ARG A 438 32.30 -2.87 22.41
C ARG A 438 32.91 -1.47 22.52
N ALA A 439 32.16 -0.53 23.07
CA ALA A 439 32.71 0.56 23.88
C ALA A 439 32.43 0.25 25.36
N ARG A 440 33.47 0.33 26.18
CA ARG A 440 33.46 0.02 27.62
C ARG A 440 32.84 1.15 28.43
N GLY A 441 31.95 0.77 29.35
CA GLY A 441 31.91 1.23 30.75
C GLY A 441 31.71 2.72 31.03
N GLY A 442 30.48 3.09 31.41
CA GLY A 442 30.19 4.37 32.06
C GLY A 442 28.73 4.46 32.53
N LEU A 443 28.52 4.15 33.82
CA LEU A 443 27.43 4.56 34.72
C LEU A 443 26.06 4.87 34.09
N VAL A 444 25.10 3.96 34.32
CA VAL A 444 23.66 4.19 34.17
C VAL A 444 23.24 5.33 35.10
N HIS A 445 22.97 6.51 34.55
CA HIS A 445 22.26 7.56 35.27
C HIS A 445 20.78 7.44 34.94
N THR A 446 20.00 6.89 35.88
CA THR A 446 18.55 7.01 35.88
C THR A 446 18.18 8.49 35.98
N PRO A 447 17.50 9.10 34.98
CA PRO A 447 16.97 10.44 35.14
C PRO A 447 15.84 10.34 36.17
N LYS A 448 16.00 11.05 37.29
CA LYS A 448 14.85 11.38 38.14
C LYS A 448 13.84 12.14 37.27
N PRO A 449 12.53 11.90 37.43
CA PRO A 449 11.53 12.72 36.76
C PRO A 449 11.73 14.17 37.20
N SER A 450 12.09 15.04 36.26
CA SER A 450 12.01 16.48 36.46
C SER A 450 10.55 16.84 36.55
N GLU A 451 10.12 17.39 37.69
CA GLU A 451 8.84 18.08 37.77
C GLU A 451 8.82 19.16 36.69
N ALA A 452 7.94 19.02 35.71
CA ALA A 452 7.57 20.13 34.85
C ALA A 452 6.90 21.19 35.73
N PRO A 453 7.21 22.49 35.57
CA PRO A 453 6.52 23.53 36.31
C PRO A 453 5.04 23.45 35.99
N ARG A 454 4.20 23.38 37.03
CA ARG A 454 2.77 23.65 36.88
C ARG A 454 2.63 25.10 36.43
N THR A 455 2.20 25.31 35.19
CA THR A 455 1.69 26.61 34.76
C THR A 455 0.22 26.65 35.16
N ASP A 456 -0.06 27.44 36.18
CA ASP A 456 -1.40 27.97 36.49
C ASP A 456 -1.96 28.71 35.27
N ASP A 457 -3.27 28.52 35.09
CA ASP A 457 -4.28 29.45 34.59
C ASP A 457 -4.00 30.32 33.35
N GLY A 458 -4.74 29.99 32.29
CA GLY A 458 -5.59 30.97 31.61
C GLY A 458 -4.94 32.18 30.95
N GLU A 459 -4.21 31.97 29.85
CA GLU A 459 -4.08 32.99 28.80
C GLU A 459 -4.33 32.35 27.44
N THR A 460 -5.44 32.74 26.80
CA THR A 460 -5.69 32.48 25.40
C THR A 460 -4.56 33.11 24.59
N ASP A 461 -3.83 32.28 23.85
CA ASP A 461 -2.81 32.72 22.89
C ASP A 461 -3.50 33.51 21.76
N GLU A 462 -3.75 34.80 21.97
CA GLU A 462 -4.33 35.77 21.03
C GLU A 462 -3.34 36.10 19.89
N ARG A 463 -2.69 35.11 19.30
CA ARG A 463 -1.93 35.34 18.07
C ARG A 463 -2.91 35.68 16.94
N PRO A 464 -2.81 36.87 16.32
CA PRO A 464 -3.73 37.27 15.27
C PRO A 464 -3.70 36.26 14.11
N VAL A 465 -4.88 35.82 13.68
CA VAL A 465 -5.03 34.93 12.51
C VAL A 465 -4.71 35.72 11.25
N THR A 466 -3.53 35.47 10.68
CA THR A 466 -3.14 36.05 9.39
C THR A 466 -3.88 35.33 8.27
N ARG A 467 -4.86 36.01 7.67
CA ARG A 467 -5.54 35.54 6.45
C ARG A 467 -4.74 35.98 5.22
N VAL A 468 -4.14 35.03 4.51
CA VAL A 468 -3.43 35.28 3.26
C VAL A 468 -4.35 34.88 2.10
N PRO A 469 -4.77 35.81 1.22
CA PRO A 469 -5.52 35.48 0.02
C PRO A 469 -4.74 34.51 -0.86
N LEU A 470 -5.42 33.53 -1.47
CA LEU A 470 -4.81 32.67 -2.48
C LEU A 470 -4.40 33.52 -3.68
N ASP A 471 -3.18 33.30 -4.17
CA ASP A 471 -2.69 33.97 -5.36
C ASP A 471 -3.28 33.34 -6.64
N ALA A 472 -3.03 34.00 -7.78
CA ALA A 472 -3.48 33.51 -9.07
C ALA A 472 -2.81 32.18 -9.50
N ALA A 473 -1.71 31.77 -8.84
CA ALA A 473 -1.05 30.49 -9.13
C ALA A 473 -1.83 29.31 -8.53
N ALA A 474 -2.51 29.50 -7.39
CA ALA A 474 -3.38 28.49 -6.79
C ALA A 474 -4.44 27.95 -7.76
N GLY A 475 -5.04 28.82 -8.57
CA GLY A 475 -6.02 28.42 -9.60
C GLY A 475 -5.42 27.47 -10.65
N LYS A 476 -4.17 27.68 -11.06
CA LYS A 476 -3.48 26.82 -12.03
C LYS A 476 -3.23 25.42 -11.47
N PHE A 477 -2.83 25.32 -10.21
CA PHE A 477 -2.60 24.04 -9.56
C PHE A 477 -3.90 23.25 -9.38
N LEU A 478 -5.00 23.93 -9.04
CA LEU A 478 -6.34 23.31 -8.99
C LEU A 478 -6.76 22.77 -10.36
N THR A 479 -6.57 23.53 -11.44
CA THR A 479 -6.83 23.05 -12.81
C THR A 479 -5.97 21.83 -13.15
N THR A 480 -4.67 21.87 -12.86
CA THR A 480 -3.78 20.71 -13.08
C THR A 480 -4.31 19.48 -12.34
N GLN A 481 -4.63 19.59 -11.06
CA GLN A 481 -5.05 18.45 -10.24
C GLN A 481 -6.39 17.85 -10.69
N ARG A 482 -7.27 18.68 -11.28
CA ARG A 482 -8.58 18.24 -11.79
C ARG A 482 -8.50 17.63 -13.18
N ASP A 483 -7.75 18.26 -14.07
CA ASP A 483 -7.90 18.04 -15.52
C ASP A 483 -6.69 17.34 -16.16
N VAL A 484 -5.59 17.13 -15.43
CA VAL A 484 -4.36 16.54 -15.94
C VAL A 484 -4.10 15.18 -15.29
N PRO A 485 -4.15 14.06 -16.02
CA PRO A 485 -3.72 12.75 -15.53
C PRO A 485 -2.18 12.71 -15.47
N ALA A 486 -1.63 13.35 -14.44
CA ALA A 486 -0.19 13.49 -14.27
C ALA A 486 0.43 12.20 -13.70
N VAL A 487 1.51 11.74 -14.32
CA VAL A 487 2.32 10.60 -13.86
C VAL A 487 3.74 11.08 -13.58
N THR A 488 4.37 10.53 -12.53
CA THR A 488 5.76 10.85 -12.20
C THR A 488 6.63 9.61 -12.22
N ILE A 489 7.72 9.68 -12.97
CA ILE A 489 8.76 8.65 -13.02
C ILE A 489 10.08 9.20 -12.48
N TRP A 490 10.94 8.31 -12.03
CA TRP A 490 12.15 8.65 -11.28
C TRP A 490 13.37 7.96 -11.86
N ALA A 491 14.52 8.62 -11.78
CA ALA A 491 15.80 8.03 -12.15
C ALA A 491 16.94 8.65 -11.34
N ASP A 492 17.96 7.84 -11.07
CA ASP A 492 19.21 8.30 -10.47
C ASP A 492 20.24 8.55 -11.58
N ALA A 493 20.99 9.65 -11.45
CA ALA A 493 22.07 10.02 -12.34
C ALA A 493 23.40 10.15 -11.57
N ASP A 494 24.47 9.59 -12.12
CA ASP A 494 25.82 9.87 -11.65
C ASP A 494 26.24 11.27 -12.12
N ALA A 495 26.15 12.25 -11.22
CA ALA A 495 26.49 13.64 -11.44
C ALA A 495 27.96 13.95 -11.10
N THR A 496 28.81 12.94 -10.91
CA THR A 496 30.25 13.16 -10.63
C THR A 496 30.92 13.95 -11.77
N GLY A 497 30.63 13.60 -13.03
CA GLY A 497 31.13 14.35 -14.19
C GLY A 497 30.52 15.74 -14.33
N LEU A 498 29.22 15.87 -14.03
CA LEU A 498 28.54 17.17 -14.00
C LEU A 498 29.19 18.16 -13.01
N LEU A 499 29.62 17.67 -11.83
CA LEU A 499 30.34 18.48 -10.85
C LEU A 499 31.76 18.85 -11.29
N ALA A 500 32.49 17.94 -11.93
CA ALA A 500 33.79 18.25 -12.51
C ALA A 500 33.67 19.31 -13.62
N ALA A 501 32.67 19.20 -14.49
CA ALA A 501 32.39 20.18 -15.54
C ALA A 501 32.02 21.55 -14.96
N ARG A 502 31.23 21.58 -13.88
CA ARG A 502 30.89 22.81 -13.14
C ARG A 502 32.14 23.53 -12.65
N GLU A 503 33.09 22.80 -12.05
CA GLU A 503 34.35 23.36 -11.57
C GLU A 503 35.25 23.85 -12.72
N ALA A 504 35.39 23.04 -13.78
CA ALA A 504 36.24 23.36 -14.92
C ALA A 504 35.75 24.58 -15.72
N GLN A 505 34.44 24.73 -15.88
CA GLN A 505 33.83 25.82 -16.65
C GLN A 505 33.52 27.06 -15.79
N GLY A 506 33.62 26.98 -14.46
CA GLY A 506 33.28 28.09 -13.57
C GLY A 506 31.81 28.51 -13.62
N VAL A 507 30.91 27.61 -14.02
CA VAL A 507 29.46 27.86 -14.14
C VAL A 507 28.67 27.26 -12.97
N GLY A 508 27.42 27.68 -12.79
CA GLY A 508 26.52 27.06 -11.82
C GLY A 508 26.02 25.69 -12.30
N LEU A 509 25.43 24.91 -11.39
CA LEU A 509 24.82 23.62 -11.73
C LEU A 509 23.58 23.77 -12.62
N LEU A 510 22.79 24.83 -12.38
CA LEU A 510 21.53 25.07 -13.08
C LEU A 510 21.69 25.21 -14.61
N PRO A 511 22.65 26.01 -15.16
CA PRO A 511 22.90 26.03 -16.60
C PRO A 511 23.25 24.68 -17.22
N LEU A 512 24.02 23.84 -16.53
CA LEU A 512 24.40 22.51 -17.03
C LEU A 512 23.19 21.57 -17.07
N LEU A 513 22.37 21.58 -16.01
CA LEU A 513 21.12 20.84 -15.96
C LEU A 513 20.11 21.33 -17.01
N ALA A 514 19.99 22.65 -17.18
CA ALA A 514 19.15 23.27 -18.21
C ALA A 514 19.59 22.81 -19.61
N LYS A 515 20.89 22.79 -19.89
CA LYS A 515 21.43 22.27 -21.15
C LYS A 515 21.04 20.80 -21.37
N ALA A 516 21.25 19.93 -20.38
CA ALA A 516 20.86 18.52 -20.49
C ALA A 516 19.35 18.36 -20.75
N CYS A 517 18.51 19.17 -20.09
CA CYS A 517 17.06 19.19 -20.32
C CYS A 517 16.70 19.63 -21.73
N LEU A 518 17.31 20.72 -22.23
CA LEU A 518 17.02 21.28 -23.56
C LEU A 518 17.44 20.32 -24.68
N VAL A 519 18.58 19.65 -24.53
CA VAL A 519 19.01 18.59 -25.45
C VAL A 519 18.02 17.42 -25.43
N GLY A 520 17.55 17.03 -24.24
CA GLY A 520 16.48 16.03 -24.11
C GLY A 520 15.18 16.48 -24.79
N LEU A 521 14.75 17.73 -24.63
CA LEU A 521 13.53 18.24 -25.25
C LEU A 521 13.61 18.32 -26.77
N ALA A 522 14.81 18.51 -27.33
CA ALA A 522 15.04 18.42 -28.77
C ALA A 522 14.87 16.99 -29.29
N ALA A 523 15.26 15.98 -28.50
CA ALA A 523 15.08 14.56 -28.84
C ALA A 523 13.65 14.04 -28.59
N PHE A 524 12.92 14.66 -27.65
CA PHE A 524 11.56 14.27 -27.24
C PHE A 524 10.60 15.48 -27.26
N PRO A 525 10.31 16.04 -28.46
CA PRO A 525 9.51 17.25 -28.61
C PRO A 525 8.06 17.11 -28.12
N GLU A 526 7.55 15.89 -27.93
CA GLU A 526 6.26 15.57 -27.31
C GLU A 526 6.08 16.26 -25.95
N LEU A 527 7.16 16.37 -25.19
CA LEU A 527 7.15 16.94 -23.84
C LEU A 527 7.08 18.48 -23.84
N ASN A 528 7.21 19.11 -25.00
CA ASN A 528 7.05 20.56 -25.18
C ASN A 528 5.69 20.86 -25.84
N ALA A 529 4.60 20.58 -25.12
CA ALA A 529 3.24 20.72 -25.64
C ALA A 529 2.29 21.33 -24.61
N ARG A 530 1.05 21.56 -25.06
CA ARG A 530 -0.12 21.87 -24.22
C ARG A 530 -1.33 21.12 -24.75
N VAL A 531 -2.29 20.84 -23.88
CA VAL A 531 -3.58 20.27 -24.28
C VAL A 531 -4.59 21.42 -24.41
N ASP A 532 -5.18 21.58 -25.58
CA ASP A 532 -6.33 22.46 -25.78
C ASP A 532 -7.61 21.67 -25.49
N SER A 533 -8.16 21.86 -24.29
CA SER A 533 -9.38 21.17 -23.88
C SER A 533 -10.62 21.60 -24.66
N GLY A 534 -10.61 22.77 -25.30
CA GLY A 534 -11.73 23.28 -26.09
C GLY A 534 -11.85 22.57 -27.43
N SER A 535 -10.72 22.35 -28.11
CA SER A 535 -10.66 21.60 -29.38
C SER A 535 -10.35 20.11 -29.21
N SER A 536 -10.01 19.66 -27.99
CA SER A 536 -9.52 18.29 -27.70
C SER A 536 -8.27 17.92 -28.50
N GLU A 537 -7.35 18.87 -28.66
CA GLU A 537 -6.12 18.72 -29.43
C GLU A 537 -4.87 18.84 -28.56
N ILE A 538 -3.79 18.15 -28.98
CA ILE A 538 -2.45 18.33 -28.42
C ILE A 538 -1.71 19.33 -29.30
N VAL A 539 -1.36 20.48 -28.73
CA VAL A 539 -0.63 21.54 -29.44
C VAL A 539 0.86 21.43 -29.08
N ARG A 540 1.66 20.92 -30.03
CA ARG A 540 3.13 20.92 -29.93
C ARG A 540 3.67 22.33 -30.15
N LEU A 541 4.59 22.76 -29.29
CA LEU A 541 5.12 24.12 -29.30
C LEU A 541 6.47 24.16 -30.03
N PRO A 542 6.68 25.13 -30.95
CA PRO A 542 7.85 25.14 -31.83
C PRO A 542 9.15 25.59 -31.13
N ARG A 543 9.04 26.24 -29.97
CA ARG A 543 10.16 26.75 -29.17
C ARG A 543 10.01 26.33 -27.73
N VAL A 544 11.13 26.20 -27.02
CA VAL A 544 11.13 25.92 -25.58
C VAL A 544 11.32 27.23 -24.83
N HIS A 545 10.35 27.58 -24.00
CA HIS A 545 10.49 28.65 -23.03
C HIS A 545 10.71 28.02 -21.67
N LEU A 546 11.98 27.93 -21.25
CA LEU A 546 12.37 27.16 -20.07
C LEU A 546 12.04 27.93 -18.79
N GLY A 547 11.03 27.47 -18.07
CA GLY A 547 10.80 27.88 -16.68
C GLY A 547 11.84 27.24 -15.77
N PHE A 548 12.28 27.95 -14.74
CA PHE A 548 13.10 27.34 -13.69
C PHE A 548 12.70 27.86 -12.31
N ALA A 549 12.82 27.02 -11.28
CA ALA A 549 12.49 27.43 -9.93
C ALA A 549 13.60 28.30 -9.32
N ALA A 550 13.24 29.50 -8.87
CA ALA A 550 14.12 30.40 -8.13
C ALA A 550 13.49 30.73 -6.77
N GLN A 551 14.16 30.33 -5.69
CA GLN A 551 13.74 30.69 -4.33
C GLN A 551 14.02 32.18 -4.07
N THR A 552 13.02 32.88 -3.57
CA THR A 552 13.09 34.31 -3.19
C THR A 552 12.61 34.49 -1.75
N ASP A 553 12.86 35.67 -1.17
CA ASP A 553 12.39 36.01 0.18
C ASP A 553 10.84 36.08 0.27
N HIS A 554 10.16 36.23 -0.87
CA HIS A 554 8.70 36.23 -0.99
C HIS A 554 8.12 34.89 -1.42
N GLY A 555 8.93 33.81 -1.40
CA GLY A 555 8.54 32.48 -1.83
C GLY A 555 9.13 32.06 -3.17
N LEU A 556 8.57 31.02 -3.78
CA LEU A 556 9.05 30.46 -5.03
C LEU A 556 8.60 31.33 -6.22
N ALA A 557 9.56 31.83 -7.00
CA ALA A 557 9.30 32.40 -8.31
C ALA A 557 9.70 31.40 -9.40
N VAL A 558 9.00 31.44 -10.55
CA VAL A 558 9.36 30.63 -11.72
C VAL A 558 9.67 31.56 -12.90
N PRO A 559 10.90 32.10 -13.00
CA PRO A 559 11.31 32.86 -14.16
C PRO A 559 11.36 31.99 -15.42
N VAL A 560 11.11 32.61 -16.57
CA VAL A 560 11.09 31.94 -17.88
C VAL A 560 12.20 32.50 -18.76
N VAL A 561 13.13 31.65 -19.16
CA VAL A 561 14.09 31.94 -20.24
C VAL A 561 13.37 31.75 -21.58
N ARG A 562 13.30 32.81 -22.38
CA ARG A 562 12.67 32.76 -23.71
C ARG A 562 13.58 32.08 -24.71
N ASP A 563 12.96 31.36 -25.65
CA ASP A 563 13.64 30.72 -26.79
C ASP A 563 14.91 29.93 -26.41
N ALA A 564 14.87 29.26 -25.25
CA ALA A 564 16.01 28.67 -24.58
C ALA A 564 16.66 27.55 -25.41
N ASP A 565 15.88 26.86 -26.24
CA ASP A 565 16.31 25.83 -27.17
C ASP A 565 17.26 26.32 -28.26
N GLY A 566 17.19 27.60 -28.61
CA GLY A 566 18.06 28.21 -29.63
C GLY A 566 19.21 29.04 -29.05
N MET A 567 19.34 29.10 -27.72
CA MET A 567 20.29 29.97 -27.06
C MET A 567 21.66 29.29 -26.91
N PRO A 568 22.78 29.91 -27.31
CA PRO A 568 24.11 29.41 -27.01
C PRO A 568 24.33 29.22 -25.50
N PHE A 569 25.13 28.24 -25.10
CA PHE A 569 25.28 27.88 -23.68
C PHE A 569 25.73 29.05 -22.78
N ASP A 570 26.67 29.87 -23.26
CA ASP A 570 27.18 31.01 -22.48
C ASP A 570 26.10 32.08 -22.27
N GLU A 571 25.26 32.30 -23.28
CA GLU A 571 24.09 33.19 -23.20
C GLU A 571 23.03 32.61 -22.27
N LEU A 572 22.72 31.31 -22.35
CA LEU A 572 21.80 30.63 -21.45
C LEU A 572 22.26 30.74 -19.99
N ALA A 573 23.55 30.53 -19.74
CA ALA A 573 24.13 30.63 -18.42
C ALA A 573 24.09 32.08 -17.89
N ALA A 574 24.36 33.07 -18.74
CA ALA A 574 24.24 34.48 -18.38
C ALA A 574 22.78 34.88 -18.08
N GLU A 575 21.83 34.40 -18.88
CA GLU A 575 20.42 34.73 -18.75
C GLU A 575 19.80 34.09 -17.50
N LEU A 576 20.10 32.82 -17.22
CA LEU A 576 19.69 32.16 -15.96
C LEU A 576 20.22 32.91 -14.73
N ARG A 577 21.47 33.38 -14.76
CA ARG A 577 22.04 34.21 -13.67
C ARG A 577 21.31 35.54 -13.54
N ARG A 578 21.07 36.24 -14.66
CA ARG A 578 20.34 37.53 -14.69
C ARG A 578 18.94 37.38 -14.12
N LEU A 579 18.17 36.40 -14.58
CA LEU A 579 16.79 36.17 -14.12
C LEU A 579 16.75 35.69 -12.67
N THR A 580 17.73 34.91 -12.21
CA THR A 580 17.85 34.54 -10.78
C THR A 580 18.06 35.78 -9.91
N ALA A 581 18.93 36.71 -10.33
CA ALA A 581 19.17 37.95 -9.60
C ALA A 581 17.91 38.83 -9.56
N LEU A 582 17.22 38.99 -10.69
CA LEU A 582 15.98 39.78 -10.78
C LEU A 582 14.82 39.16 -9.99
N ALA A 583 14.74 37.84 -9.94
CA ALA A 583 13.75 37.14 -9.11
C ALA A 583 13.98 37.41 -7.63
N ARG A 584 15.23 37.32 -7.15
CA ARG A 584 15.59 37.59 -5.76
C ARG A 584 15.29 39.03 -5.34
N THR A 585 15.49 40.00 -6.23
CA THR A 585 15.19 41.41 -5.95
C THR A 585 13.71 41.76 -6.18
N GLY A 586 12.86 40.82 -6.59
CA GLY A 586 11.45 41.06 -6.88
C GLY A 586 11.19 41.91 -8.14
N THR A 587 12.22 42.18 -8.95
CA THR A 587 12.17 43.07 -10.12
C THR A 587 12.08 42.31 -11.44
N LEU A 588 11.62 41.06 -11.42
CA LEU A 588 11.48 40.23 -12.61
C LEU A 588 10.48 40.85 -13.60
N PRO A 589 10.84 41.13 -14.86
CA PRO A 589 9.90 41.69 -15.85
C PRO A 589 8.71 40.77 -16.11
N ALA A 590 7.55 41.33 -16.44
CA ALA A 590 6.32 40.56 -16.65
C ALA A 590 6.45 39.48 -17.74
N GLU A 591 7.19 39.77 -18.81
CA GLU A 591 7.46 38.86 -19.92
C GLU A 591 8.24 37.60 -19.52
N HIS A 592 8.93 37.62 -18.38
CA HIS A 592 9.67 36.49 -17.83
C HIS A 592 8.93 35.79 -16.68
N ARG A 593 7.69 36.19 -16.34
CA ARG A 593 6.88 35.58 -15.26
C ARG A 593 5.92 34.50 -15.74
N THR A 594 5.62 34.46 -17.04
CA THR A 594 4.55 33.62 -17.59
C THR A 594 4.97 32.99 -18.92
N GLY A 595 4.18 32.03 -19.41
CA GLY A 595 4.38 31.46 -20.75
C GLY A 595 5.60 30.55 -20.89
N GLY A 596 6.07 29.95 -19.79
CA GLY A 596 7.01 28.82 -19.87
C GLY A 596 6.30 27.59 -20.43
N THR A 597 7.02 26.78 -21.20
CA THR A 597 6.48 25.58 -21.87
C THR A 597 6.95 24.28 -21.22
N PHE A 598 8.08 24.32 -20.52
CA PHE A 598 8.62 23.25 -19.70
C PHE A 598 9.29 23.87 -18.47
N THR A 599 9.22 23.21 -17.31
CA THR A 599 9.86 23.72 -16.08
C THR A 599 10.95 22.79 -15.58
N LEU A 600 12.09 23.38 -15.19
CA LEU A 600 13.15 22.73 -14.44
C LEU A 600 13.08 23.17 -12.96
N ASN A 601 12.56 22.31 -12.11
CA ASN A 601 12.45 22.55 -10.68
C ASN A 601 13.65 21.95 -9.95
N ASN A 602 14.23 22.67 -8.98
CA ASN A 602 15.40 22.23 -8.26
C ASN A 602 15.16 22.31 -6.74
N TYR A 603 15.03 21.14 -6.11
CA TYR A 603 14.82 20.97 -4.68
C TYR A 603 16.14 20.81 -3.90
N GLY A 604 17.26 20.59 -4.61
CA GLY A 604 18.55 20.33 -3.99
C GLY A 604 19.00 21.37 -2.97
N PRO A 605 18.85 22.69 -3.22
CA PRO A 605 19.15 23.72 -2.22
C PRO A 605 18.33 23.66 -0.93
N LEU A 606 17.22 22.92 -0.90
CA LEU A 606 16.36 22.71 0.26
C LEU A 606 16.64 21.38 0.98
N ASP A 607 17.72 20.67 0.60
CA ASP A 607 18.11 19.37 1.15
C ASP A 607 17.05 18.26 0.96
N VAL A 608 16.31 18.32 -0.15
CA VAL A 608 15.26 17.36 -0.51
C VAL A 608 15.75 16.40 -1.59
N ASP A 609 15.55 15.10 -1.39
CA ASP A 609 15.95 14.04 -2.33
C ASP A 609 15.21 14.13 -3.68
N GLY A 610 13.96 14.60 -3.67
CA GLY A 610 13.16 14.91 -4.84
C GLY A 610 11.69 15.05 -4.45
N ALA A 611 10.82 15.37 -5.39
CA ALA A 611 9.39 15.45 -5.14
C ALA A 611 8.61 14.97 -6.37
N THR A 612 7.29 14.91 -6.26
CA THR A 612 6.39 14.80 -7.41
C THR A 612 5.95 16.22 -7.81
N PRO A 613 6.63 16.87 -8.79
CA PRO A 613 6.29 18.22 -9.21
C PRO A 613 4.82 18.37 -9.64
N LEU A 614 4.14 19.41 -9.16
CA LEU A 614 2.82 19.79 -9.69
C LEU A 614 2.98 20.56 -11.00
N LEU A 615 2.51 19.99 -12.12
CA LEU A 615 2.59 20.64 -13.43
C LEU A 615 1.99 22.05 -13.41
N ASN A 616 2.72 23.00 -13.97
CA ASN A 616 2.27 24.38 -14.07
C ASN A 616 1.38 24.52 -15.32
N HIS A 617 0.06 24.46 -15.14
CA HIS A 617 -0.89 24.56 -16.25
C HIS A 617 -0.59 25.81 -17.13
N PRO A 618 -0.52 25.68 -18.47
CA PRO A 618 -0.88 24.52 -19.31
C PRO A 618 0.29 23.62 -19.75
N GLN A 619 1.41 23.60 -19.03
CA GLN A 619 2.56 22.74 -19.36
C GLN A 619 2.22 21.27 -19.19
N THR A 620 2.75 20.44 -20.08
CA THR A 620 2.52 18.99 -20.09
C THR A 620 3.63 18.21 -19.44
N ALA A 621 4.77 18.82 -19.12
CA ALA A 621 5.88 18.15 -18.46
C ALA A 621 6.77 19.10 -17.64
N MET A 622 7.40 18.57 -16.59
CA MET A 622 8.36 19.25 -15.74
C MET A 622 9.38 18.26 -15.17
N LEU A 623 10.65 18.66 -15.15
CA LEU A 623 11.72 17.91 -14.51
C LEU A 623 12.03 18.51 -13.14
N GLY A 624 11.97 17.69 -12.09
CA GLY A 624 12.44 17.97 -10.75
C GLY A 624 13.82 17.37 -10.49
N VAL A 625 14.68 18.15 -9.85
CA VAL A 625 16.06 17.79 -9.52
C VAL A 625 16.25 17.81 -8.00
N GLY A 626 16.68 16.69 -7.44
CA GLY A 626 16.96 16.52 -6.02
C GLY A 626 18.31 17.05 -5.55
N ARG A 627 18.63 16.81 -4.28
CA ARG A 627 19.97 17.07 -3.74
C ARG A 627 21.03 16.10 -4.27
N LEU A 628 22.28 16.54 -4.26
CA LEU A 628 23.45 15.73 -4.55
C LEU A 628 23.90 14.99 -3.29
N LEU A 629 24.11 13.67 -3.41
CA LEU A 629 24.54 12.82 -2.31
C LEU A 629 25.72 11.93 -2.69
N ASP A 630 26.58 11.64 -1.72
CA ASP A 630 27.54 10.55 -1.85
C ASP A 630 26.83 9.22 -1.67
N ARG A 631 26.91 8.34 -2.68
CA ARG A 631 26.36 6.98 -2.61
C ARG A 631 27.32 5.95 -3.20
N PRO A 632 27.36 4.72 -2.66
CA PRO A 632 27.98 3.59 -3.35
C PRO A 632 27.26 3.33 -4.68
N TRP A 633 28.01 3.23 -5.78
CA TRP A 633 27.49 3.09 -7.14
C TRP A 633 28.33 2.12 -7.95
N ALA A 634 27.69 1.33 -8.81
CA ALA A 634 28.38 0.41 -9.70
C ALA A 634 28.97 1.16 -10.91
N VAL A 635 30.28 1.11 -11.08
CA VAL A 635 31.04 1.68 -12.20
C VAL A 635 31.92 0.57 -12.76
N GLU A 636 31.70 0.16 -14.02
CA GLU A 636 32.51 -0.85 -14.72
C GLU A 636 32.75 -2.14 -13.90
N GLY A 637 31.70 -2.63 -13.23
CA GLY A 637 31.74 -3.86 -12.41
C GLY A 637 32.37 -3.70 -11.02
N ARG A 638 32.67 -2.47 -10.58
CA ARG A 638 33.18 -2.16 -9.23
C ARG A 638 32.24 -1.22 -8.49
N VAL A 639 32.25 -1.26 -7.16
CA VAL A 639 31.49 -0.31 -6.33
C VAL A 639 32.39 0.85 -5.93
N GLU A 640 32.02 2.07 -6.33
CA GLU A 640 32.71 3.31 -6.01
C GLU A 640 31.77 4.32 -5.34
N VAL A 641 32.29 5.25 -4.55
CA VAL A 641 31.48 6.36 -4.03
C VAL A 641 31.35 7.42 -5.13
N ARG A 642 30.11 7.69 -5.55
CA ARG A 642 29.79 8.65 -6.61
C ARG A 642 28.83 9.72 -6.11
N LYS A 643 28.80 10.86 -6.81
CA LYS A 643 27.88 11.97 -6.54
C LYS A 643 26.58 11.71 -7.30
N ILE A 644 25.58 11.18 -6.60
CA ILE A 644 24.30 10.80 -7.20
C ILE A 644 23.28 11.93 -7.05
N LEU A 645 22.54 12.16 -8.13
CA LEU A 645 21.44 13.11 -8.25
C LEU A 645 20.15 12.35 -8.57
N HIS A 646 19.09 12.55 -7.80
CA HIS A 646 17.77 12.01 -8.16
C HIS A 646 17.05 12.98 -9.08
N LEU A 647 16.42 12.43 -10.11
CA LEU A 647 15.60 13.13 -11.07
C LEU A 647 14.18 12.60 -10.99
N SER A 648 13.21 13.51 -11.11
CA SER A 648 11.78 13.21 -11.17
C SER A 648 11.20 13.87 -12.40
N LEU A 649 10.53 13.14 -13.27
CA LEU A 649 9.81 13.70 -14.41
C LEU A 649 8.33 13.53 -14.17
N THR A 650 7.60 14.63 -14.03
CA THR A 650 6.13 14.62 -14.06
C THR A 650 5.67 15.01 -15.46
N PHE A 651 4.70 14.27 -16.00
CA PHE A 651 4.16 14.52 -17.34
C PHE A 651 2.65 14.18 -17.43
N ASP A 652 1.96 14.81 -18.38
CA ASP A 652 0.56 14.55 -18.73
C ASP A 652 0.47 13.31 -19.61
N HIS A 653 -0.18 12.26 -19.09
CA HIS A 653 -0.29 10.97 -19.78
C HIS A 653 -1.19 11.03 -21.05
N ARG A 654 -1.91 12.14 -21.28
CA ARG A 654 -2.61 12.37 -22.56
C ARG A 654 -1.66 12.72 -23.70
N VAL A 655 -0.48 13.27 -23.37
CA VAL A 655 0.47 13.81 -24.34
C VAL A 655 1.65 12.88 -24.57
N CYS A 656 2.04 12.13 -23.55
CA CYS A 656 3.24 11.31 -23.55
C CYS A 656 2.93 9.98 -22.85
N ASP A 657 3.39 8.88 -23.43
CA ASP A 657 3.33 7.56 -22.80
C ASP A 657 4.56 7.29 -21.91
N GLY A 658 4.55 6.18 -21.17
CA GLY A 658 5.67 5.79 -20.31
C GLY A 658 6.98 5.57 -21.07
N GLY A 659 6.94 5.17 -22.35
CA GLY A 659 8.14 4.90 -23.15
C GLY A 659 8.87 6.19 -23.53
N THR A 660 8.12 7.18 -24.03
CA THR A 660 8.64 8.50 -24.41
C THR A 660 9.13 9.25 -23.17
N ALA A 661 8.39 9.19 -22.06
CA ALA A 661 8.79 9.79 -20.79
C ALA A 661 10.08 9.15 -20.23
N ALA A 662 10.17 7.82 -20.22
CA ALA A 662 11.36 7.10 -19.78
C ALA A 662 12.55 7.38 -20.71
N GLY A 663 12.32 7.46 -22.02
CA GLY A 663 13.33 7.82 -23.01
C GLY A 663 13.92 9.20 -22.76
N PHE A 664 13.08 10.22 -22.55
CA PHE A 664 13.53 11.57 -22.19
C PHE A 664 14.33 11.57 -20.89
N LEU A 665 13.79 10.94 -19.83
CA LEU A 665 14.45 10.93 -18.53
C LEU A 665 15.82 10.24 -18.61
N ARG A 666 15.90 9.11 -19.32
CA ARG A 666 17.17 8.41 -19.58
C ARG A 666 18.14 9.27 -20.38
N HIS A 667 17.66 9.99 -21.39
CA HIS A 667 18.49 10.90 -22.17
C HIS A 667 19.09 12.02 -21.31
N VAL A 668 18.31 12.60 -20.39
CA VAL A 668 18.81 13.58 -19.42
C VAL A 668 19.82 12.96 -18.46
N VAL A 669 19.56 11.74 -17.95
CA VAL A 669 20.50 10.98 -17.10
C VAL A 669 21.83 10.74 -17.83
N ASP A 670 21.79 10.31 -19.09
CA ASP A 670 22.98 10.13 -19.92
C ASP A 670 23.71 11.46 -20.14
N GLY A 671 22.97 12.54 -20.42
CA GLY A 671 23.52 13.88 -20.55
C GLY A 671 24.19 14.39 -19.27
N ILE A 672 23.73 13.97 -18.09
CA ILE A 672 24.37 14.30 -16.80
C ILE A 672 25.60 13.42 -16.55
N THR A 673 25.51 12.13 -16.89
CA THR A 673 26.55 11.13 -16.62
C THR A 673 27.75 11.26 -17.56
N ARG A 674 27.50 11.54 -18.84
CA ARG A 674 28.53 11.52 -19.92
C ARG A 674 29.26 12.85 -20.13
N LEU A 675 29.09 13.85 -19.27
CA LEU A 675 29.82 15.13 -19.37
C LEU A 675 31.35 15.00 -19.17
N ASN A 676 31.86 13.78 -18.93
CA ASN A 676 33.26 13.44 -18.72
C ASN A 676 33.87 12.55 -19.83
N THR A 677 33.24 12.41 -21.00
CA THR A 677 33.85 11.75 -22.18
C THR A 677 34.03 12.72 -23.33
#